data_AF-A0A1G3PNK5-F1
#
_entry.id   AF-A0A1G3PNK5-F1
#
_cell.length_a   1.000
_cell.length_b   1.000
_cell.length_c   1.000
_cell.angle_alpha   90.00
_cell.angle_beta   90.00
_cell.angle_gamma   90.00
#
_symmetry.space_group_name_H-M   'P 1'
#
loop_
_entity.id
_entity.type
_entity.pdbx_description
1 polymer ?
#
loop_
_entity_poly.entity_id
_entity_poly.type
_entity_poly.pdbx_seq_one_letter_code
_entity_poly.pdbx_strand_id
1 'polypeptide(L)'
;MGIKHFDKFFAVAEKLALKKKKNIEELDVIGRRLLEDYKACGHIVMMPHDILKIDNYSFIPLLKHLLEKAGNPDKILSPVEGQADSSWMADSSFCFINIRGTGISPSVHGDFINAAKLLPALRVDAIHLAPFFECALEIIYGVDSVTVIDENTLNPDFLKAGMKADDQVRFFTDVAHLLKMTVGFDIEPHTSQFSRIAIEHPEYFRWLKLSKSREELDGKLTQKEMLTEKEQVKIREQVKTHRDKVLKKYGLKNLEQPGKDPETKKAHYETIDELIAAGIWTIPSHTWKGAGLPEYSHYVEDQEFPEFKYLSTDGEDHREHAFGTLTPFRFYDNIPLNRVPKETEAPVPNEETIKYFTGIFPALYKKFRFDYLRFDYVDHVWDSIIDKAGKFPISDRITPYVLKKTISKARSGGKKYIGAMAERMGTDINIYKKVGFDLLLGDDILRPINLSLIKDTLRLNKKIEKLNSKKGRKVNIQFAVDTHDSGHPLFNATPMLLYGAKGVGLRMFIARFSGWGSAIRSKYELIGNHDGTTGLYLANNKNVSVEWKSDKEMNDMYHHLEDTYARLLPRLKKAEFVSFTPIQRKAAYWTMKDDEGLMVFVVNLTQHANVPAVLIKEVKIFKSAKIINPFTAQHRMMSHLLINELQPHECRIILIQV
;
A
#
# COMPACT_ATOMS: atom_id res chain seq x y z
N MET A 1 4.72 25.73 0.18
CA MET A 1 6.16 25.58 -0.02
C MET A 1 6.39 25.51 -1.51
N GLY A 2 7.25 26.37 -2.07
CA GLY A 2 7.58 26.29 -3.49
C GLY A 2 8.53 25.14 -3.80
N ILE A 3 8.97 24.99 -5.05
CA ILE A 3 9.92 23.97 -5.55
C ILE A 3 11.35 24.03 -4.95
N LYS A 4 11.54 24.69 -3.81
CA LYS A 4 12.83 24.89 -3.11
C LYS A 4 13.57 23.59 -2.79
N HIS A 5 12.88 22.46 -2.71
CA HIS A 5 13.48 21.16 -2.47
C HIS A 5 14.23 20.62 -3.71
N PHE A 6 13.86 21.01 -4.94
CA PHE A 6 14.63 20.71 -6.15
C PHE A 6 15.95 21.49 -6.18
N ASP A 7 15.91 22.79 -5.89
CA ASP A 7 17.14 23.61 -5.80
C ASP A 7 18.11 23.06 -4.76
N LYS A 8 17.58 22.67 -3.59
CA LYS A 8 18.36 21.96 -2.57
C LYS A 8 18.92 20.65 -3.12
N PHE A 9 18.11 19.83 -3.77
CA PHE A 9 18.58 18.57 -4.34
C PHE A 9 19.74 18.79 -5.31
N PHE A 10 19.62 19.73 -6.26
CA PHE A 10 20.66 20.04 -7.24
C PHE A 10 21.97 20.48 -6.57
N ALA A 11 21.90 21.45 -5.67
CA ALA A 11 23.06 21.97 -4.97
C ALA A 11 23.75 20.90 -4.10
N VAL A 12 22.95 20.05 -3.43
CA VAL A 12 23.49 18.98 -2.57
C VAL A 12 24.11 17.87 -3.41
N ALA A 13 23.44 17.43 -4.49
CA ALA A 13 23.96 16.39 -5.37
C ALA A 13 25.31 16.78 -5.99
N GLU A 14 25.43 18.01 -6.48
CA GLU A 14 26.69 18.56 -7.00
C GLU A 14 27.78 18.61 -5.93
N LYS A 15 27.47 19.16 -4.75
CA LYS A 15 28.41 19.21 -3.62
C LYS A 15 28.90 17.82 -3.21
N LEU A 16 28.02 16.82 -3.18
CA LEU A 16 28.38 15.45 -2.81
C LEU A 16 29.25 14.79 -3.88
N ALA A 17 28.96 14.99 -5.17
CA ALA A 17 29.79 14.50 -6.27
C ALA A 17 31.22 15.08 -6.21
N LEU A 18 31.34 16.40 -6.02
CA LEU A 18 32.63 17.08 -5.85
C LEU A 18 33.38 16.59 -4.60
N LYS A 19 32.70 16.46 -3.45
CA LYS A 19 33.30 15.95 -2.21
C LYS A 19 33.84 14.53 -2.38
N LYS A 20 33.15 13.69 -3.16
CA LYS A 20 33.57 12.31 -3.49
C LYS A 20 34.59 12.26 -4.64
N LYS A 21 35.10 13.41 -5.11
CA LYS A 21 36.05 13.55 -6.24
C LYS A 21 35.58 12.83 -7.50
N LYS A 22 34.28 12.84 -7.76
CA LYS A 22 33.70 12.27 -8.98
C LYS A 22 33.94 13.22 -10.16
N ASN A 23 34.09 12.66 -11.36
CA ASN A 23 34.20 13.44 -12.59
C ASN A 23 32.80 13.93 -13.01
N ILE A 24 32.55 15.24 -12.88
CA ILE A 24 31.24 15.85 -13.18
C ILE A 24 30.87 15.70 -14.65
N GLU A 25 31.83 15.76 -15.58
CA GLU A 25 31.57 15.60 -17.00
C GLU A 25 31.08 14.19 -17.33
N GLU A 26 31.69 13.16 -16.71
CA GLU A 26 31.23 11.77 -16.84
C GLU A 26 29.83 11.58 -16.26
N LEU A 27 29.55 12.14 -15.08
CA LEU A 27 28.23 12.06 -14.47
C LEU A 27 27.15 12.78 -15.31
N ASP A 28 27.50 13.90 -15.95
CA ASP A 28 26.61 14.61 -16.87
C ASP A 28 26.34 13.81 -18.15
N VAL A 29 27.35 13.11 -18.70
CA VAL A 29 27.16 12.18 -19.82
C VAL A 29 26.20 11.05 -19.44
N ILE A 30 26.35 10.46 -18.26
CA ILE A 30 25.40 9.45 -17.75
C ILE A 30 23.99 10.06 -17.65
N GLY A 31 23.86 11.26 -17.09
CA GLY A 31 22.57 11.92 -16.94
C GLY A 31 21.89 12.27 -18.25
N ARG A 32 22.65 12.67 -19.28
CA ARG A 32 22.13 12.88 -20.64
C ARG A 32 21.61 11.59 -21.26
N ARG A 33 22.30 10.46 -21.06
CA ARG A 33 21.82 9.14 -21.52
C ARG A 33 20.52 8.72 -20.84
N LEU A 34 20.38 8.94 -19.52
CA LEU A 34 19.12 8.67 -18.81
C LEU A 34 17.97 9.52 -19.37
N LEU A 35 18.24 10.80 -19.65
CA LEU A 35 17.27 11.69 -20.25
C LEU A 35 16.88 11.27 -21.67
N GLU A 36 17.84 10.82 -22.47
CA GLU A 36 17.59 10.30 -23.83
C GLU A 36 16.71 9.05 -23.80
N ASP A 37 17.01 8.09 -22.93
CA ASP A 37 16.19 6.88 -22.73
C ASP A 37 14.76 7.26 -22.31
N TYR A 38 14.63 8.13 -21.30
CA TYR A 38 13.32 8.61 -20.87
C TYR A 38 12.55 9.35 -21.98
N LYS A 39 13.21 10.17 -22.80
CA LYS A 39 12.56 10.87 -23.91
C LYS A 39 12.11 9.93 -25.02
N ALA A 40 12.89 8.88 -25.29
CA ALA A 40 12.57 7.90 -26.32
C ALA A 40 11.39 7.01 -25.90
N CYS A 41 11.37 6.59 -24.64
CA CYS A 41 10.50 5.52 -24.17
C CYS A 41 9.38 5.99 -23.23
N GLY A 42 9.46 7.23 -22.70
CA GLY A 42 8.59 7.74 -21.64
C GLY A 42 8.88 7.19 -20.23
N HIS A 43 9.91 6.34 -20.12
CA HIS A 43 10.38 5.68 -18.90
C HIS A 43 11.85 5.26 -19.10
N ILE A 44 12.52 4.86 -18.02
CA ILE A 44 13.88 4.30 -18.05
C ILE A 44 13.79 2.77 -18.11
N VAL A 45 14.50 2.12 -19.04
CA VAL A 45 14.45 0.66 -19.25
C VAL A 45 15.46 -0.11 -18.36
N MET A 46 16.30 0.63 -17.64
CA MET A 46 17.33 0.07 -16.77
C MET A 46 16.75 -0.67 -15.55
N MET A 47 17.44 -1.73 -15.10
CA MET A 47 17.07 -2.46 -13.89
C MET A 47 17.15 -1.55 -12.64
N PRO A 48 16.25 -1.70 -11.66
CA PRO A 48 16.22 -0.88 -10.44
C PRO A 48 17.55 -0.80 -9.71
N HIS A 49 18.20 -1.96 -9.53
CA HIS A 49 19.45 -2.03 -8.80
C HIS A 49 20.57 -1.24 -9.49
N ASP A 50 20.57 -1.18 -10.83
CA ASP A 50 21.53 -0.38 -11.57
C ASP A 50 21.21 1.11 -11.49
N ILE A 51 19.94 1.49 -11.51
CA ILE A 51 19.49 2.87 -11.26
C ILE A 51 19.94 3.35 -9.88
N LEU A 52 19.85 2.50 -8.85
CA LEU A 52 20.30 2.82 -7.50
C LEU A 52 21.81 3.10 -7.41
N LYS A 53 22.62 2.46 -8.26
CA LYS A 53 24.08 2.69 -8.33
C LYS A 53 24.46 4.03 -8.97
N ILE A 54 23.58 4.63 -9.76
CA ILE A 54 23.86 5.90 -10.43
C ILE A 54 23.97 7.03 -9.40
N ASP A 55 24.94 7.92 -9.60
CA ASP A 55 25.12 9.08 -8.72
C ASP A 55 23.91 10.04 -8.80
N ASN A 56 23.55 10.65 -7.67
CA ASN A 56 22.40 11.57 -7.59
C ASN A 56 22.55 12.76 -8.55
N TYR A 57 23.79 13.20 -8.82
CA TYR A 57 24.06 14.29 -9.78
C TYR A 57 23.56 13.94 -11.19
N SER A 58 23.68 12.68 -11.61
CA SER A 58 23.28 12.25 -12.94
C SER A 58 21.76 12.29 -13.16
N PHE A 59 20.95 12.49 -12.12
CA PHE A 59 19.49 12.69 -12.28
C PHE A 59 19.12 14.14 -12.59
N ILE A 60 20.03 15.10 -12.41
CA ILE A 60 19.75 16.53 -12.61
C ILE A 60 19.22 16.84 -14.03
N PRO A 61 19.79 16.33 -15.13
CA PRO A 61 19.27 16.60 -16.48
C PRO A 61 17.82 16.15 -16.66
N LEU A 62 17.46 14.98 -16.13
CA LEU A 62 16.09 14.47 -16.19
C LEU A 62 15.13 15.34 -15.37
N LEU A 63 15.50 15.68 -14.14
CA LEU A 63 14.65 16.49 -13.26
C LEU A 63 14.42 17.91 -13.81
N LYS A 64 15.47 18.55 -14.36
CA LYS A 64 15.34 19.84 -15.05
C LYS A 64 14.39 19.75 -16.24
N HIS A 65 14.55 18.71 -17.07
CA HIS A 65 13.65 18.49 -18.21
C HIS A 65 12.18 18.33 -17.77
N LEU A 66 11.93 17.59 -16.68
CA LEU A 66 10.57 17.40 -16.15
C LEU A 66 9.98 18.71 -15.62
N LEU A 67 10.78 19.53 -14.92
CA LEU A 67 10.37 20.86 -14.45
C LEU A 67 10.06 21.80 -15.62
N GLU A 68 10.91 21.85 -16.65
CA GLU A 68 10.71 22.63 -17.86
C GLU A 68 9.43 22.21 -18.60
N LYS A 69 9.20 20.90 -18.74
CA LYS A 69 7.98 20.34 -19.35
C LYS A 69 6.73 20.70 -18.55
N ALA A 70 6.85 20.89 -17.24
CA ALA A 70 5.78 21.37 -16.37
C ALA A 70 5.63 22.91 -16.37
N GLY A 71 6.46 23.64 -17.12
CA GLY A 71 6.44 25.10 -17.20
C GLY A 71 7.14 25.80 -16.03
N ASN A 72 8.10 25.13 -15.37
CA ASN A 72 8.83 25.63 -14.19
C ASN A 72 7.91 26.26 -13.14
N PRO A 73 6.90 25.53 -12.66
CA PRO A 73 5.89 26.12 -11.80
C PRO A 73 6.46 26.37 -10.39
N ASP A 74 5.96 27.40 -9.72
CA ASP A 74 6.32 27.66 -8.32
C ASP A 74 5.91 26.51 -7.39
N LYS A 75 4.92 25.71 -7.80
CA LYS A 75 4.37 24.58 -7.05
C LYS A 75 3.98 23.44 -7.99
N ILE A 76 4.48 22.23 -7.74
CA ILE A 76 4.03 21.04 -8.47
C ILE A 76 2.63 20.67 -8.01
N LEU A 77 1.67 20.62 -8.94
CA LEU A 77 0.28 20.22 -8.68
C LEU A 77 0.12 18.70 -8.81
N SER A 78 -0.83 18.16 -8.07
CA SER A 78 -1.25 16.77 -8.22
C SER A 78 -1.75 16.53 -9.65
N PRO A 79 -1.43 15.39 -10.28
CA PRO A 79 -1.90 15.08 -11.64
C PRO A 79 -3.42 14.89 -11.71
N VAL A 80 -4.10 14.74 -10.55
CA VAL A 80 -5.55 14.49 -10.46
C VAL A 80 -6.32 15.64 -9.82
N GLU A 81 -5.67 16.75 -9.47
CA GLU A 81 -6.33 17.91 -8.83
C GLU A 81 -7.44 18.54 -9.70
N GLY A 82 -7.31 18.43 -11.02
CA GLY A 82 -8.32 18.89 -11.99
C GLY A 82 -9.46 17.90 -12.27
N GLN A 83 -9.44 16.70 -11.68
CA GLN A 83 -10.46 15.68 -11.90
C GLN A 83 -11.74 16.01 -11.12
N ALA A 84 -12.90 15.67 -11.69
CA ALA A 84 -14.19 15.95 -11.06
C ALA A 84 -14.43 15.13 -9.78
N ASP A 85 -13.91 13.91 -9.74
CA ASP A 85 -13.99 12.99 -8.62
C ASP A 85 -12.85 11.94 -8.67
N SER A 86 -12.84 11.01 -7.72
CA SER A 86 -11.83 9.96 -7.59
C SER A 86 -11.96 8.79 -8.59
N SER A 87 -12.76 8.92 -9.66
CA SER A 87 -12.91 7.87 -10.68
C SER A 87 -11.60 7.49 -11.37
N TRP A 88 -10.59 8.37 -11.36
CA TRP A 88 -9.27 8.09 -11.91
C TRP A 88 -8.62 6.84 -11.30
N MET A 89 -8.90 6.53 -10.02
CA MET A 89 -8.34 5.35 -9.35
C MET A 89 -8.69 4.04 -10.07
N ALA A 90 -9.90 3.96 -10.62
CA ALA A 90 -10.38 2.77 -11.31
C ALA A 90 -9.61 2.48 -12.61
N ASP A 91 -8.97 3.49 -13.19
CA ASP A 91 -8.24 3.38 -14.45
C ASP A 91 -6.71 3.34 -14.22
N SER A 92 -6.24 3.45 -12.97
CA SER A 92 -4.81 3.52 -12.61
C SER A 92 -4.17 2.16 -12.34
N SER A 93 -2.85 2.09 -12.44
CA SER A 93 -2.00 0.97 -12.04
C SER A 93 -1.15 1.39 -10.85
N PHE A 94 -1.04 0.51 -9.85
CA PHE A 94 -0.46 0.81 -8.56
C PHE A 94 0.82 0.00 -8.33
N CYS A 95 1.86 0.65 -7.82
CA CYS A 95 3.06 0.00 -7.30
C CYS A 95 3.23 0.31 -5.82
N PHE A 96 3.34 -0.72 -4.97
CA PHE A 96 3.73 -0.55 -3.57
C PHE A 96 5.23 -0.31 -3.44
N ILE A 97 5.59 0.72 -2.68
CA ILE A 97 6.97 1.05 -2.36
C ILE A 97 7.09 1.23 -0.85
N ASN A 98 7.95 0.41 -0.24
CA ASN A 98 8.53 0.71 1.07
C ASN A 98 9.87 1.42 0.83
N ILE A 99 10.03 2.61 1.41
CA ILE A 99 11.25 3.42 1.27
C ILE A 99 12.50 2.67 1.76
N ARG A 100 12.39 1.93 2.88
CA ARG A 100 13.49 1.10 3.41
C ARG A 100 13.87 -0.02 2.43
N GLY A 101 12.91 -0.50 1.65
CA GLY A 101 13.09 -1.48 0.57
C GLY A 101 13.85 -0.96 -0.66
N THR A 102 14.35 0.27 -0.68
CA THR A 102 15.00 0.86 -1.88
C THR A 102 16.52 1.03 -1.75
N GLY A 103 17.13 0.39 -0.76
CA GLY A 103 18.58 0.42 -0.56
C GLY A 103 19.33 -0.49 -1.53
N ILE A 104 20.60 -0.20 -1.79
CA ILE A 104 21.42 -0.87 -2.82
C ILE A 104 21.70 -2.34 -2.52
N SER A 105 21.66 -2.75 -1.25
CA SER A 105 21.94 -4.12 -0.81
C SER A 105 21.00 -4.52 0.33
N PRO A 106 20.69 -5.81 0.52
CA PRO A 106 19.71 -6.25 1.53
C PRO A 106 20.00 -5.73 2.95
N SER A 107 21.26 -5.66 3.36
CA SER A 107 21.67 -5.19 4.69
C SER A 107 21.66 -3.66 4.87
N VAL A 108 21.36 -2.90 3.83
CA VAL A 108 21.39 -1.43 3.84
C VAL A 108 20.03 -0.94 3.38
N HIS A 109 19.24 -0.37 4.29
CA HIS A 109 17.94 0.21 3.95
C HIS A 109 18.07 1.38 2.96
N GLY A 110 16.97 1.64 2.26
CA GLY A 110 16.81 2.76 1.34
C GLY A 110 16.38 4.05 2.03
N ASP A 111 16.18 5.08 1.21
CA ASP A 111 15.75 6.41 1.62
C ASP A 111 14.91 7.07 0.52
N PHE A 112 14.29 8.22 0.80
CA PHE A 112 13.43 8.92 -0.17
C PHE A 112 14.18 9.35 -1.45
N ILE A 113 15.49 9.59 -1.40
CA ILE A 113 16.29 9.92 -2.58
C ILE A 113 16.47 8.69 -3.46
N ASN A 114 16.78 7.54 -2.86
CA ASN A 114 16.86 6.25 -3.55
C ASN A 114 15.52 5.88 -4.19
N ALA A 115 14.42 5.98 -3.44
CA ALA A 115 13.09 5.69 -3.95
C ALA A 115 12.69 6.63 -5.10
N ALA A 116 13.01 7.92 -5.03
CA ALA A 116 12.71 8.89 -6.09
C ALA A 116 13.43 8.56 -7.41
N LYS A 117 14.65 8.02 -7.34
CA LYS A 117 15.42 7.58 -8.53
C LYS A 117 14.77 6.43 -9.27
N LEU A 118 14.02 5.57 -8.58
CA LEU A 118 13.36 4.41 -9.18
C LEU A 118 12.08 4.78 -9.94
N LEU A 119 11.42 5.90 -9.58
CA LEU A 119 10.13 6.29 -10.14
C LEU A 119 10.11 6.34 -11.69
N PRO A 120 11.11 6.92 -12.40
CA PRO A 120 11.07 6.99 -13.85
C PRO A 120 11.15 5.64 -14.58
N ALA A 121 11.51 4.54 -13.90
CA ALA A 121 11.58 3.21 -14.50
C ALA A 121 10.27 2.40 -14.35
N LEU A 122 9.38 2.83 -13.45
CA LEU A 122 8.14 2.10 -13.19
C LEU A 122 7.12 2.29 -14.33
N ARG A 123 6.40 1.22 -14.67
CA ARG A 123 5.32 1.24 -15.68
C ARG A 123 3.93 1.36 -15.01
N VAL A 124 3.83 2.26 -14.04
CA VAL A 124 2.61 2.56 -13.27
C VAL A 124 2.36 4.07 -13.20
N ASP A 125 1.16 4.47 -12.82
CA ASP A 125 0.74 5.87 -12.64
C ASP A 125 0.21 6.17 -11.22
N ALA A 126 0.33 5.21 -10.30
CA ALA A 126 0.02 5.39 -8.89
C ALA A 126 1.03 4.66 -7.99
N ILE A 127 1.50 5.36 -6.96
CA ILE A 127 2.39 4.83 -5.94
C ILE A 127 1.60 4.65 -4.65
N HIS A 128 1.59 3.42 -4.16
CA HIS A 128 1.18 3.10 -2.81
C HIS A 128 2.42 3.15 -1.91
N LEU A 129 2.56 4.25 -1.17
CA LEU A 129 3.69 4.47 -0.27
C LEU A 129 3.40 3.84 1.09
N ALA A 130 4.25 2.91 1.51
CA ALA A 130 4.18 2.29 2.82
C ALA A 130 4.36 3.33 3.95
N PRO A 131 3.92 3.03 5.19
CA PRO A 131 4.23 3.87 6.34
C PRO A 131 5.73 4.17 6.46
N PHE A 132 6.06 5.44 6.70
CA PHE A 132 7.46 5.93 6.77
C PHE A 132 7.73 6.81 8.00
N PHE A 133 6.73 6.99 8.85
CA PHE A 133 6.91 7.64 10.14
C PHE A 133 7.61 6.70 11.13
N GLU A 134 8.08 7.24 12.25
CA GLU A 134 8.64 6.41 13.32
C GLU A 134 7.67 5.30 13.72
N CYS A 135 8.23 4.13 13.98
CA CYS A 135 7.49 2.92 14.28
C CYS A 135 8.17 2.12 15.41
N ALA A 136 7.38 1.31 16.11
CA ALA A 136 7.89 0.43 17.14
C ALA A 136 8.46 -0.87 16.54
N LEU A 137 9.50 -1.42 17.17
CA LEU A 137 10.09 -2.73 16.84
C LEU A 137 10.51 -2.88 15.37
N GLU A 138 10.80 -1.76 14.68
CA GLU A 138 11.08 -1.70 13.24
C GLU A 138 9.93 -2.11 12.31
N ILE A 139 8.75 -2.42 12.85
CA ILE A 139 7.57 -2.81 12.07
C ILE A 139 6.85 -1.55 11.61
N ILE A 140 6.80 -1.28 10.30
CA ILE A 140 6.28 -0.01 9.77
C ILE A 140 4.80 0.24 10.13
N TYR A 141 4.03 -0.83 10.33
CA TYR A 141 2.63 -0.79 10.76
C TYR A 141 2.46 -0.64 12.28
N GLY A 142 3.53 -0.79 13.07
CA GLY A 142 3.58 -0.41 14.48
C GLY A 142 3.72 1.09 14.65
N VAL A 143 2.76 1.87 14.15
CA VAL A 143 2.83 3.34 14.04
C VAL A 143 3.10 3.98 15.40
N ASP A 144 4.24 4.66 15.53
CA ASP A 144 4.61 5.38 16.76
C ASP A 144 4.23 6.87 16.70
N SER A 145 4.37 7.45 15.50
CA SER A 145 4.01 8.83 15.20
C SER A 145 3.38 8.93 13.81
N VAL A 146 2.63 10.00 13.56
CA VAL A 146 2.18 10.42 12.20
C VAL A 146 2.72 11.79 11.81
N THR A 147 3.69 12.30 12.58
CA THR A 147 4.29 13.63 12.40
C THR A 147 5.81 13.59 12.32
N VAL A 148 6.45 12.61 12.98
CA VAL A 148 7.90 12.39 13.01
C VAL A 148 8.29 11.33 11.99
N ILE A 149 9.05 11.74 10.97
CA ILE A 149 9.54 10.86 9.90
C ILE A 149 10.68 10.00 10.44
N ASP A 150 10.68 8.71 10.13
CA ASP A 150 11.74 7.80 10.55
C ASP A 150 13.08 8.17 9.89
N GLU A 151 14.13 8.34 10.69
CA GLU A 151 15.49 8.61 10.24
C GLU A 151 16.02 7.56 9.25
N ASN A 152 15.58 6.30 9.36
CA ASN A 152 15.93 5.21 8.46
C ASN A 152 15.25 5.31 7.08
N THR A 153 14.44 6.34 6.83
CA THR A 153 13.88 6.64 5.51
C THR A 153 14.49 7.89 4.88
N LEU A 154 15.41 8.55 5.59
CA LEU A 154 16.01 9.82 5.19
C LEU A 154 17.45 9.63 4.73
N ASN A 155 17.84 10.33 3.68
CA ASN A 155 19.23 10.33 3.25
C ASN A 155 20.06 11.21 4.21
N PRO A 156 21.06 10.64 4.91
CA PRO A 156 21.82 11.36 5.93
C PRO A 156 22.73 12.45 5.36
N ASP A 157 23.24 12.27 4.13
CA ASP A 157 24.07 13.29 3.48
C ASP A 157 23.24 14.52 3.10
N PHE A 158 22.00 14.32 2.66
CA PHE A 158 21.07 15.41 2.34
C PHE A 158 20.55 16.12 3.59
N LEU A 159 20.29 15.39 4.68
CA LEU A 159 19.97 15.98 5.98
C LEU A 159 21.09 16.91 6.47
N LYS A 160 22.34 16.42 6.48
CA LYS A 160 23.52 17.19 6.88
C LYS A 160 23.74 18.43 6.01
N ALA A 161 23.27 18.39 4.76
CA ALA A 161 23.37 19.51 3.83
C ALA A 161 22.19 20.49 3.90
N GLY A 162 21.22 20.28 4.81
CA GLY A 162 20.12 21.22 5.08
C GLY A 162 18.80 20.94 4.34
N MET A 163 18.68 19.78 3.69
CA MET A 163 17.42 19.28 3.17
C MET A 163 16.69 18.51 4.28
N LYS A 164 15.67 19.13 4.88
CA LYS A 164 14.97 18.61 6.05
C LYS A 164 14.19 17.34 5.70
N ALA A 165 13.79 16.56 6.71
CA ALA A 165 12.98 15.36 6.54
C ALA A 165 11.77 15.59 5.62
N ASP A 166 10.98 16.63 5.93
CA ASP A 166 9.83 17.03 5.11
C ASP A 166 10.20 17.36 3.66
N ASP A 167 11.35 17.99 3.43
CA ASP A 167 11.81 18.35 2.08
C ASP A 167 12.10 17.09 1.25
N GLN A 168 12.60 16.01 1.87
CA GLN A 168 12.88 14.74 1.17
C GLN A 168 11.59 13.99 0.79
N VAL A 169 10.60 13.96 1.68
CA VAL A 169 9.27 13.41 1.35
C VAL A 169 8.62 14.24 0.24
N ARG A 170 8.68 15.58 0.33
CA ARG A 170 8.19 16.49 -0.72
C ARG A 170 8.89 16.27 -2.05
N PHE A 171 10.21 16.09 -2.04
CA PHE A 171 10.97 15.82 -3.25
C PHE A 171 10.49 14.53 -3.91
N PHE A 172 10.29 13.46 -3.14
CA PHE A 172 9.72 12.21 -3.65
C PHE A 172 8.33 12.42 -4.27
N THR A 173 7.40 13.07 -3.55
CA THR A 173 6.03 13.26 -4.05
C THR A 173 5.96 14.20 -5.25
N ASP A 174 6.76 15.27 -5.27
CA ASP A 174 6.78 16.22 -6.37
C ASP A 174 7.49 15.64 -7.62
N VAL A 175 8.50 14.75 -7.47
CA VAL A 175 9.05 13.95 -8.59
C VAL A 175 7.99 13.01 -9.15
N ALA A 176 7.24 12.29 -8.30
CA ALA A 176 6.14 11.43 -8.75
C ALA A 176 5.10 12.23 -9.54
N HIS A 177 4.69 13.40 -9.04
CA HIS A 177 3.72 14.27 -9.72
C HIS A 177 4.23 14.82 -11.06
N LEU A 178 5.52 15.15 -11.17
CA LEU A 178 6.15 15.53 -12.44
C LEU A 178 6.12 14.39 -13.47
N LEU A 179 6.27 13.15 -13.02
CA LEU A 179 6.12 11.93 -13.83
C LEU A 179 4.65 11.54 -14.09
N LYS A 180 3.69 12.35 -13.65
CA LYS A 180 2.24 12.09 -13.73
C LYS A 180 1.77 10.88 -12.92
N MET A 181 2.52 10.52 -11.88
CA MET A 181 2.14 9.50 -10.92
C MET A 181 1.39 10.14 -9.75
N THR A 182 0.36 9.47 -9.25
CA THR A 182 -0.28 9.79 -7.97
C THR A 182 0.44 9.10 -6.82
N VAL A 183 0.36 9.63 -5.59
CA VAL A 183 0.96 9.02 -4.40
C VAL A 183 -0.10 8.91 -3.30
N GLY A 184 -0.29 7.72 -2.75
CA GLY A 184 -1.16 7.49 -1.61
C GLY A 184 -0.41 6.92 -0.43
N PHE A 185 -1.03 7.06 0.74
CA PHE A 185 -0.44 6.71 2.03
C PHE A 185 -1.42 5.89 2.86
N ASP A 186 -0.89 4.98 3.69
CA ASP A 186 -1.65 4.14 4.59
C ASP A 186 -2.15 4.88 5.83
N ILE A 187 -3.33 4.50 6.32
CA ILE A 187 -3.87 4.99 7.58
C ILE A 187 -4.32 3.80 8.42
N GLU A 188 -3.69 3.69 9.60
CA GLU A 188 -3.92 2.63 10.55
C GLU A 188 -4.96 3.02 11.61
N PRO A 189 -5.96 2.16 11.91
CA PRO A 189 -6.92 2.40 13.00
C PRO A 189 -6.33 2.12 14.40
N HIS A 190 -5.01 1.95 14.49
CA HIS A 190 -4.26 1.60 15.69
C HIS A 190 -2.87 2.27 15.67
N THR A 191 -2.17 2.21 16.80
CA THR A 191 -0.77 2.62 16.95
C THR A 191 0.02 1.54 17.69
N SER A 192 1.34 1.69 17.82
CA SER A 192 2.11 0.91 18.80
C SER A 192 1.60 1.19 20.22
N GLN A 193 1.77 0.21 21.12
CA GLN A 193 1.65 0.43 22.55
C GLN A 193 2.62 1.53 22.98
N PHE A 194 2.14 2.46 23.80
CA PHE A 194 2.88 3.63 24.23
C PHE A 194 3.45 4.49 23.07
N SER A 195 2.78 4.50 21.92
CA SER A 195 3.11 5.43 20.85
C SER A 195 3.19 6.87 21.36
N ARG A 196 3.97 7.72 20.69
CA ARG A 196 3.98 9.16 21.01
C ARG A 196 2.59 9.75 20.92
N ILE A 197 1.78 9.27 19.97
CA ILE A 197 0.36 9.64 19.84
C ILE A 197 -0.42 9.27 21.12
N ALA A 198 -0.24 8.05 21.64
CA ALA A 198 -0.94 7.59 22.85
C ALA A 198 -0.51 8.36 24.10
N ILE A 199 0.78 8.66 24.25
CA ILE A 199 1.30 9.40 25.40
C ILE A 199 0.91 10.88 25.33
N GLU A 200 0.93 11.49 24.14
CA GLU A 200 0.56 12.90 23.97
C GLU A 200 -0.94 13.14 24.10
N HIS A 201 -1.73 12.18 23.63
CA HIS A 201 -3.19 12.25 23.58
C HIS A 201 -3.83 11.02 24.24
N PRO A 202 -3.64 10.82 25.56
CA PRO A 202 -4.10 9.62 26.24
C PRO A 202 -5.63 9.46 26.21
N GLU A 203 -6.39 10.53 25.96
CA GLU A 203 -7.84 10.53 25.77
C GLU A 203 -8.33 9.69 24.58
N TYR A 204 -7.47 9.48 23.56
CA TYR A 204 -7.81 8.70 22.38
C TYR A 204 -7.61 7.20 22.55
N PHE A 205 -7.16 6.75 23.72
CA PHE A 205 -6.84 5.34 24.00
C PHE A 205 -7.47 4.88 25.31
N ARG A 206 -7.44 3.56 25.53
CA ARG A 206 -7.90 2.95 26.79
C ARG A 206 -6.70 2.48 27.59
N TRP A 207 -6.72 2.76 28.89
CA TRP A 207 -5.61 2.50 29.78
C TRP A 207 -6.01 1.56 30.93
N LEU A 208 -5.08 0.73 31.34
CA LEU A 208 -5.12 -0.03 32.58
C LEU A 208 -4.06 0.49 33.53
N LYS A 209 -4.30 0.27 34.82
CA LYS A 209 -3.31 0.48 35.86
C LYS A 209 -3.26 -0.75 36.75
N LEU A 210 -2.07 -1.30 36.92
CA LEU A 210 -1.80 -2.40 37.83
C LEU A 210 -1.52 -1.86 39.23
N SER A 211 -1.78 -2.69 40.24
CA SER A 211 -1.38 -2.40 41.62
C SER A 211 0.16 -2.34 41.72
N LYS A 212 0.67 -1.84 42.84
CA LYS A 212 2.12 -1.83 43.09
C LYS A 212 2.75 -3.23 43.07
N SER A 213 2.00 -4.27 43.48
CA SER A 213 2.47 -5.67 43.39
C SER A 213 2.35 -6.26 41.99
N ARG A 214 1.64 -5.59 41.07
CA ARG A 214 1.32 -6.04 39.70
C ARG A 214 0.49 -7.33 39.62
N GLU A 215 0.09 -7.90 40.76
CA GLU A 215 -0.74 -9.11 40.83
C GLU A 215 -2.20 -8.84 40.46
N GLU A 216 -2.67 -7.61 40.64
CA GLU A 216 -4.06 -7.20 40.44
C GLU A 216 -4.14 -5.80 39.81
N LEU A 217 -5.35 -5.41 39.40
CA LEU A 217 -5.61 -4.04 38.94
C LEU A 217 -5.62 -3.07 40.13
N ASP A 218 -5.17 -1.84 39.90
CA ASP A 218 -5.02 -0.81 40.94
C ASP A 218 -6.35 -0.56 41.67
N GLY A 219 -6.29 -0.47 42.99
CA GLY A 219 -7.46 -0.29 43.84
C GLY A 219 -8.42 -1.49 43.88
N LYS A 220 -7.99 -2.68 43.44
CA LYS A 220 -8.82 -3.91 43.37
C LYS A 220 -10.05 -3.76 42.47
N LEU A 221 -9.99 -2.86 41.51
CA LEU A 221 -11.05 -2.66 40.53
C LEU A 221 -11.09 -3.85 39.56
N THR A 222 -12.29 -4.23 39.14
CA THR A 222 -12.43 -5.02 37.91
C THR A 222 -12.03 -4.17 36.71
N GLN A 223 -11.60 -4.80 35.62
CA GLN A 223 -11.28 -4.07 34.38
C GLN A 223 -12.49 -3.27 33.87
N LYS A 224 -13.71 -3.79 34.04
CA LYS A 224 -14.95 -3.07 33.69
C LYS A 224 -15.10 -1.78 34.48
N GLU A 225 -14.83 -1.78 35.77
CA GLU A 225 -14.87 -0.57 36.62
C GLU A 225 -13.76 0.42 36.23
N MET A 226 -12.56 -0.09 35.93
CA MET A 226 -11.43 0.72 35.50
C MET A 226 -11.65 1.40 34.14
N LEU A 227 -12.43 0.78 33.25
CA LEU A 227 -12.79 1.33 31.95
C LEU A 227 -13.91 2.39 32.00
N THR A 228 -14.48 2.67 33.18
CA THR A 228 -15.42 3.79 33.32
C THR A 228 -14.72 5.12 33.07
N GLU A 229 -15.44 6.10 32.51
CA GLU A 229 -14.86 7.40 32.19
C GLU A 229 -14.23 8.10 33.42
N LYS A 230 -14.85 7.93 34.60
CA LYS A 230 -14.33 8.45 35.87
C LYS A 230 -12.93 7.93 36.18
N GLU A 231 -12.69 6.63 36.04
CA GLU A 231 -11.39 6.03 36.34
C GLU A 231 -10.38 6.26 35.20
N GLN A 232 -10.84 6.23 33.94
CA GLN A 232 -9.98 6.58 32.80
C GLN A 232 -9.45 8.02 32.90
N VAL A 233 -10.26 9.00 33.31
CA VAL A 233 -9.78 10.39 33.55
C VAL A 233 -8.60 10.38 34.51
N LYS A 234 -8.67 9.64 35.63
CA LYS A 234 -7.59 9.59 36.63
C LYS A 234 -6.32 8.94 36.08
N ILE A 235 -6.44 7.87 35.30
CA ILE A 235 -5.28 7.19 34.71
C ILE A 235 -4.63 8.11 33.65
N ARG A 236 -5.43 8.78 32.82
CA ARG A 236 -4.92 9.71 31.80
C ARG A 236 -4.20 10.92 32.40
N GLU A 237 -4.68 11.45 33.53
CA GLU A 237 -3.97 12.52 34.25
C GLU A 237 -2.64 12.03 34.85
N GLN A 238 -2.55 10.77 35.28
CA GLN A 238 -1.26 10.17 35.66
C GLN A 238 -0.32 10.05 34.45
N VAL A 239 -0.81 9.59 33.29
CA VAL A 239 -0.02 9.54 32.05
C VAL A 239 0.57 10.92 31.72
N LYS A 240 -0.27 11.96 31.72
CA LYS A 240 0.17 13.34 31.49
C LYS A 240 1.19 13.80 32.53
N THR A 241 0.99 13.45 33.81
CA THR A 241 1.92 13.82 34.89
C THR A 241 3.30 13.20 34.69
N HIS A 242 3.38 11.90 34.36
CA HIS A 242 4.65 11.23 34.07
C HIS A 242 5.31 11.82 32.82
N ARG A 243 4.55 12.01 31.73
CA ARG A 243 5.03 12.67 30.51
C ARG A 243 5.59 14.06 30.81
N ASP A 244 4.84 14.92 31.50
CA ASP A 244 5.21 16.32 31.74
C ASP A 244 6.46 16.43 32.65
N LYS A 245 6.60 15.51 33.62
CA LYS A 245 7.83 15.35 34.42
C LYS A 245 9.04 15.10 33.52
N VAL A 246 8.93 14.16 32.59
CA VAL A 246 10.01 13.82 31.65
C VAL A 246 10.26 14.96 30.65
N LEU A 247 9.22 15.53 30.04
CA LEU A 247 9.34 16.69 29.14
C LEU A 247 10.08 17.87 29.80
N LYS A 248 9.77 18.16 31.08
CA LYS A 248 10.46 19.19 31.87
C LYS A 248 11.94 18.87 32.05
N LYS A 249 12.29 17.61 32.32
CA LYS A 249 13.70 17.15 32.44
C LYS A 249 14.49 17.42 31.16
N TYR A 250 13.88 17.21 29.98
CA TYR A 250 14.53 17.41 28.68
C TYR A 250 14.32 18.81 28.07
N GLY A 251 13.56 19.71 28.72
CA GLY A 251 13.25 21.04 28.18
C GLY A 251 12.45 20.98 26.86
N LEU A 252 11.49 20.05 26.80
CA LEU A 252 10.63 19.81 25.65
C LEU A 252 9.21 20.32 25.91
N LYS A 253 8.49 20.69 24.84
CA LYS A 253 7.06 21.04 24.88
C LYS A 253 6.15 19.83 24.70
N ASN A 254 6.62 18.86 23.92
CA ASN A 254 5.97 17.58 23.62
C ASN A 254 7.02 16.62 23.05
N LEU A 255 6.66 15.35 22.90
CA LEU A 255 7.42 14.23 22.38
C LEU A 255 7.53 14.24 20.84
N GLU A 256 6.91 15.19 20.17
CA GLU A 256 6.96 15.34 18.70
C GLU A 256 7.54 16.71 18.29
N GLN A 257 8.33 17.32 19.17
CA GLN A 257 8.80 18.69 18.97
C GLN A 257 9.76 18.76 17.79
N PRO A 258 9.43 19.52 16.71
CA PRO A 258 10.25 19.52 15.50
C PRO A 258 11.69 19.99 15.73
N GLY A 259 12.65 19.24 15.18
CA GLY A 259 14.08 19.59 15.23
C GLY A 259 14.77 19.28 16.56
N LYS A 260 14.12 18.50 17.43
CA LYS A 260 14.66 17.96 18.68
C LYS A 260 14.55 16.43 18.74
N ASP A 261 14.58 15.79 17.58
CA ASP A 261 14.24 14.37 17.42
C ASP A 261 15.08 13.43 18.33
N PRO A 262 16.40 13.63 18.51
CA PRO A 262 17.18 12.82 19.45
C PRO A 262 16.73 12.98 20.91
N GLU A 263 16.40 14.20 21.35
CA GLU A 263 15.91 14.46 22.70
C GLU A 263 14.48 13.93 22.90
N THR A 264 13.59 14.10 21.92
CA THR A 264 12.22 13.60 22.01
C THR A 264 12.18 12.08 22.05
N LYS A 265 13.06 11.39 21.29
CA LYS A 265 13.20 9.93 21.33
C LYS A 265 13.65 9.42 22.70
N LYS A 266 14.63 10.09 23.33
CA LYS A 266 15.06 9.77 24.70
C LYS A 266 13.95 10.02 25.72
N ALA A 267 13.29 11.17 25.63
CA ALA A 267 12.17 11.51 26.51
C ALA A 267 11.00 10.54 26.36
N HIS A 268 10.75 10.06 25.13
CA HIS A 268 9.71 9.09 24.86
C HIS A 268 9.99 7.74 25.54
N TYR A 269 11.19 7.16 25.35
CA TYR A 269 11.55 5.92 26.04
C TYR A 269 11.56 6.07 27.57
N GLU A 270 12.08 7.18 28.11
CA GLU A 270 12.03 7.41 29.56
C GLU A 270 10.59 7.57 30.08
N THR A 271 9.68 8.13 29.27
CA THR A 271 8.26 8.18 29.64
C THR A 271 7.65 6.78 29.64
N ILE A 272 8.00 5.92 28.68
CA ILE A 272 7.57 4.51 28.67
C ILE A 272 8.02 3.81 29.96
N ASP A 273 9.29 3.94 30.34
CA ASP A 273 9.85 3.33 31.55
C ASP A 273 9.09 3.82 32.80
N GLU A 274 8.81 5.12 32.90
CA GLU A 274 8.03 5.71 34.00
C GLU A 274 6.60 5.16 34.07
N LEU A 275 5.94 4.97 32.93
CA LEU A 275 4.59 4.40 32.87
C LEU A 275 4.58 2.92 33.25
N ILE A 276 5.52 2.13 32.74
CA ILE A 276 5.67 0.70 33.08
C ILE A 276 5.97 0.53 34.58
N ALA A 277 6.86 1.37 35.13
CA ALA A 277 7.16 1.39 36.56
C ALA A 277 5.93 1.76 37.40
N ALA A 278 5.08 2.66 36.90
CA ALA A 278 3.81 3.03 37.52
C ALA A 278 2.68 1.99 37.29
N GLY A 279 2.95 0.91 36.56
CA GLY A 279 1.97 -0.12 36.23
C GLY A 279 0.91 0.34 35.23
N ILE A 280 1.16 1.39 34.44
CA ILE A 280 0.20 1.96 33.49
C ILE A 280 0.44 1.38 32.10
N TRP A 281 -0.61 0.82 31.48
CA TRP A 281 -0.54 0.15 30.18
C TRP A 281 -1.71 0.53 29.28
N THR A 282 -1.48 0.63 27.98
CA THR A 282 -2.59 0.69 27.01
C THR A 282 -3.22 -0.69 26.83
N ILE A 283 -4.53 -0.75 26.57
CA ILE A 283 -5.19 -2.02 26.18
C ILE A 283 -4.78 -2.38 24.75
N PRO A 284 -4.33 -3.62 24.48
CA PRO A 284 -3.91 -4.04 23.15
C PRO A 284 -5.11 -4.20 22.20
N SER A 285 -4.83 -4.21 20.90
CA SER A 285 -5.82 -4.52 19.86
C SER A 285 -6.33 -5.95 19.99
N HIS A 286 -7.63 -6.14 19.76
CA HIS A 286 -8.19 -7.48 19.68
C HIS A 286 -7.77 -8.19 18.39
N THR A 287 -7.71 -9.52 18.48
CA THR A 287 -7.53 -10.46 17.36
C THR A 287 -8.64 -10.36 16.31
N TRP A 288 -8.41 -10.96 15.14
CA TRP A 288 -9.32 -10.78 14.00
C TRP A 288 -10.75 -11.27 14.19
N LYS A 289 -10.96 -12.31 15.01
CA LYS A 289 -12.30 -12.84 15.34
C LYS A 289 -12.79 -12.38 16.72
N GLY A 290 -12.15 -11.36 17.29
CA GLY A 290 -12.38 -10.90 18.64
C GLY A 290 -13.79 -10.41 18.92
N ALA A 291 -14.23 -10.59 20.16
CA ALA A 291 -15.50 -10.06 20.66
C ALA A 291 -15.25 -9.08 21.81
N GLY A 292 -15.67 -7.82 21.64
CA GLY A 292 -15.48 -6.78 22.65
C GLY A 292 -14.02 -6.29 22.75
N LEU A 293 -13.54 -6.11 23.99
CA LEU A 293 -12.16 -5.76 24.32
C LEU A 293 -11.42 -6.94 24.95
N PRO A 294 -10.09 -7.05 24.78
CA PRO A 294 -9.28 -8.03 25.51
C PRO A 294 -9.38 -7.86 27.02
N GLU A 295 -9.40 -8.97 27.75
CA GLU A 295 -9.51 -8.99 29.21
C GLU A 295 -8.14 -9.23 29.85
N TYR A 296 -7.74 -8.40 30.80
CA TYR A 296 -6.54 -8.57 31.59
C TYR A 296 -6.57 -9.92 32.32
N SER A 297 -5.50 -10.70 32.17
CA SER A 297 -5.36 -11.97 32.86
C SER A 297 -4.45 -11.84 34.08
N HIS A 298 -3.19 -11.50 33.87
CA HIS A 298 -2.16 -11.40 34.90
C HIS A 298 -0.93 -10.66 34.34
N TYR A 299 0.01 -10.31 35.21
CA TYR A 299 1.31 -9.79 34.82
C TYR A 299 2.33 -10.93 34.71
N VAL A 300 3.10 -10.95 33.63
CA VAL A 300 4.16 -11.95 33.40
C VAL A 300 5.47 -11.34 33.89
N GLU A 301 5.92 -11.70 35.10
CA GLU A 301 7.11 -11.10 35.73
C GLU A 301 8.37 -11.26 34.88
N ASP A 302 8.66 -12.46 34.39
CA ASP A 302 9.88 -12.77 33.62
C ASP A 302 10.00 -12.01 32.30
N GLN A 303 8.87 -11.55 31.75
CA GLN A 303 8.81 -10.85 30.46
C GLN A 303 8.41 -9.37 30.63
N GLU A 304 8.12 -8.94 31.85
CA GLU A 304 7.73 -7.59 32.24
C GLU A 304 6.55 -6.98 31.44
N PHE A 305 5.50 -7.75 31.17
CA PHE A 305 4.30 -7.24 30.49
C PHE A 305 2.99 -7.88 30.99
N PRO A 306 1.85 -7.18 30.87
CA PRO A 306 0.53 -7.72 31.16
C PRO A 306 0.02 -8.64 30.05
N GLU A 307 -0.45 -9.83 30.41
CA GLU A 307 -1.12 -10.75 29.49
C GLU A 307 -2.63 -10.53 29.48
N PHE A 308 -3.25 -10.76 28.32
CA PHE A 308 -4.69 -10.64 28.10
C PHE A 308 -5.27 -11.92 27.52
N LYS A 309 -6.54 -12.17 27.83
CA LYS A 309 -7.39 -13.18 27.18
C LYS A 309 -8.11 -12.55 26.00
N TYR A 310 -8.16 -13.27 24.89
CA TYR A 310 -8.74 -12.81 23.63
C TYR A 310 -9.83 -13.79 23.18
N LEU A 311 -11.07 -13.62 23.65
CA LEU A 311 -12.15 -14.51 23.27
C LEU A 311 -12.78 -14.10 21.93
N SER A 312 -13.04 -15.09 21.09
CA SER A 312 -13.78 -14.90 19.85
C SER A 312 -15.28 -14.74 20.08
N THR A 313 -16.02 -14.44 19.01
CA THR A 313 -17.50 -14.43 19.04
C THR A 313 -18.11 -15.77 19.44
N ASP A 314 -17.37 -16.86 19.25
CA ASP A 314 -17.78 -18.23 19.57
C ASP A 314 -17.24 -18.70 20.94
N GLY A 315 -16.47 -17.85 21.63
CA GLY A 315 -15.91 -18.12 22.96
C GLY A 315 -14.56 -18.86 22.97
N GLU A 316 -13.92 -19.04 21.81
CA GLU A 316 -12.59 -19.64 21.70
C GLU A 316 -11.50 -18.65 22.14
N ASP A 317 -10.40 -19.11 22.77
CA ASP A 317 -9.25 -18.27 23.10
C ASP A 317 -8.31 -18.14 21.90
N HIS A 318 -8.11 -16.92 21.41
CA HIS A 318 -7.31 -16.59 20.23
C HIS A 318 -5.98 -15.92 20.56
N ARG A 319 -5.48 -16.06 21.79
CA ARG A 319 -4.23 -15.42 22.24
C ARG A 319 -3.03 -15.65 21.32
N GLU A 320 -2.93 -16.81 20.68
CA GLU A 320 -1.85 -17.13 19.73
C GLU A 320 -1.84 -16.24 18.47
N HIS A 321 -2.95 -15.56 18.17
CA HIS A 321 -3.07 -14.63 17.05
C HIS A 321 -3.02 -13.17 17.49
N ALA A 322 -2.80 -12.89 18.77
CA ALA A 322 -2.81 -11.54 19.30
C ALA A 322 -1.55 -10.77 18.87
N PHE A 323 -1.75 -9.56 18.36
CA PHE A 323 -0.67 -8.64 18.10
C PHE A 323 -0.51 -7.70 19.30
N GLY A 324 0.10 -8.23 20.37
CA GLY A 324 0.13 -7.59 21.69
C GLY A 324 0.85 -6.23 21.74
N THR A 325 1.51 -5.81 20.66
CA THR A 325 2.30 -4.57 20.58
C THR A 325 1.52 -3.40 19.98
N LEU A 326 0.26 -3.59 19.57
CA LEU A 326 -0.59 -2.55 19.00
C LEU A 326 -1.72 -2.19 19.96
N THR A 327 -2.13 -0.92 19.96
CA THR A 327 -3.30 -0.43 20.70
C THR A 327 -4.23 0.34 19.75
N PRO A 328 -5.54 0.09 19.77
CA PRO A 328 -6.49 0.70 18.84
C PRO A 328 -6.90 2.08 19.34
N PHE A 329 -7.23 2.98 18.40
CA PHE A 329 -7.94 4.19 18.76
C PHE A 329 -9.28 3.84 19.44
N ARG A 330 -9.58 4.53 20.53
CA ARG A 330 -10.86 4.45 21.26
C ARG A 330 -11.95 5.16 20.47
N PHE A 331 -12.41 4.55 19.37
CA PHE A 331 -13.51 5.08 18.55
C PHE A 331 -14.87 4.98 19.25
N TYR A 332 -15.00 4.08 20.23
CA TYR A 332 -16.26 3.81 20.93
C TYR A 332 -16.05 3.58 22.42
N ASP A 333 -17.04 3.99 23.20
CA ASP A 333 -17.19 3.68 24.62
C ASP A 333 -18.16 2.52 24.83
N ASN A 334 -18.18 1.98 26.05
CA ASN A 334 -19.09 0.91 26.46
C ASN A 334 -18.95 -0.40 25.66
N ILE A 335 -17.76 -0.67 25.11
CA ILE A 335 -17.45 -2.00 24.56
C ILE A 335 -17.19 -2.94 25.75
N PRO A 336 -17.88 -4.08 25.86
CA PRO A 336 -17.66 -5.04 26.93
C PRO A 336 -16.38 -5.86 26.71
N LEU A 337 -15.95 -6.60 27.74
CA LEU A 337 -14.79 -7.49 27.66
C LEU A 337 -15.20 -8.85 27.08
N ASN A 338 -14.42 -9.37 26.12
CA ASN A 338 -14.50 -10.76 25.62
C ASN A 338 -15.92 -11.24 25.26
N ARG A 339 -16.79 -10.35 24.78
CA ARG A 339 -18.16 -10.66 24.37
C ARG A 339 -18.70 -9.64 23.38
N VAL A 340 -19.66 -10.07 22.58
CA VAL A 340 -20.36 -9.18 21.64
C VAL A 340 -21.22 -8.17 22.42
N PRO A 341 -21.16 -6.86 22.10
CA PRO A 341 -22.06 -5.89 22.69
C PRO A 341 -23.52 -6.23 22.40
N LYS A 342 -24.39 -6.06 23.40
CA LYS A 342 -25.84 -6.21 23.22
C LYS A 342 -26.41 -4.93 22.63
N GLU A 343 -27.43 -5.01 21.78
CA GLU A 343 -28.10 -3.82 21.24
C GLU A 343 -28.65 -2.88 22.34
N THR A 344 -29.08 -3.45 23.48
CA THR A 344 -29.57 -2.68 24.65
C THR A 344 -28.47 -1.94 25.41
N GLU A 345 -27.21 -2.29 25.17
CA GLU A 345 -26.00 -1.67 25.74
C GLU A 345 -25.04 -1.30 24.59
N ALA A 346 -25.59 -0.64 23.56
CA ALA A 346 -24.84 -0.36 22.33
C ALA A 346 -23.59 0.51 22.60
N PRO A 347 -22.47 0.23 21.92
CA PRO A 347 -21.28 1.07 21.97
C PRO A 347 -21.59 2.53 21.61
N VAL A 348 -20.94 3.48 22.26
CA VAL A 348 -21.19 4.92 22.04
C VAL A 348 -20.02 5.54 21.28
N PRO A 349 -20.21 6.17 20.10
CA PRO A 349 -19.11 6.79 19.36
C PRO A 349 -18.41 7.88 20.18
N ASN A 350 -17.08 7.81 20.25
CA ASN A 350 -16.23 8.85 20.81
C ASN A 350 -15.91 9.87 19.71
N GLU A 351 -16.70 10.94 19.64
CA GLU A 351 -16.60 11.96 18.59
C GLU A 351 -15.28 12.74 18.62
N GLU A 352 -14.59 12.81 19.77
CA GLU A 352 -13.29 13.47 19.88
C GLU A 352 -12.20 12.65 19.19
N THR A 353 -12.11 11.35 19.52
CA THR A 353 -11.18 10.41 18.86
C THR A 353 -11.45 10.32 17.36
N ILE A 354 -12.73 10.22 16.96
CA ILE A 354 -13.12 10.20 15.54
C ILE A 354 -12.69 11.51 14.85
N LYS A 355 -12.87 12.66 15.48
CA LYS A 355 -12.45 13.95 14.92
C LYS A 355 -10.93 14.02 14.74
N TYR A 356 -10.15 13.55 15.72
CA TYR A 356 -8.69 13.45 15.59
C TYR A 356 -8.30 12.57 14.40
N PHE A 357 -8.80 11.33 14.37
CA PHE A 357 -8.48 10.35 13.33
C PHE A 357 -8.83 10.83 11.92
N THR A 358 -10.05 11.39 11.75
CA THR A 358 -10.48 11.96 10.46
C THR A 358 -9.66 13.18 10.01
N GLY A 359 -8.91 13.80 10.94
CA GLY A 359 -8.02 14.92 10.71
C GLY A 359 -6.61 14.55 10.23
N ILE A 360 -6.18 13.29 10.39
CA ILE A 360 -4.84 12.81 10.04
C ILE A 360 -4.56 13.04 8.55
N PHE A 361 -5.38 12.48 7.66
CA PHE A 361 -5.16 12.61 6.22
C PHE A 361 -5.16 14.07 5.71
N PRO A 362 -6.11 14.94 6.08
CA PRO A 362 -6.04 16.36 5.72
C PRO A 362 -4.73 17.05 6.13
N ALA A 363 -4.16 16.70 7.30
CA ALA A 363 -2.89 17.23 7.75
C ALA A 363 -1.73 16.73 6.87
N LEU A 364 -1.71 15.42 6.57
CA LEU A 364 -0.73 14.81 5.68
C LEU A 364 -0.84 15.35 4.25
N TYR A 365 -2.05 15.53 3.72
CA TYR A 365 -2.28 16.17 2.42
C TYR A 365 -1.66 17.58 2.38
N LYS A 366 -1.89 18.39 3.43
CA LYS A 366 -1.34 19.75 3.50
C LYS A 366 0.19 19.74 3.47
N LYS A 367 0.80 18.73 4.08
CA LYS A 367 2.25 18.56 4.20
C LYS A 367 2.85 17.96 2.93
N PHE A 368 2.34 16.83 2.45
CA PHE A 368 2.97 15.98 1.42
C PHE A 368 2.20 15.86 0.11
N ARG A 369 0.96 16.38 0.05
CA ARG A 369 0.09 16.36 -1.14
C ARG A 369 -0.21 14.96 -1.68
N PHE A 370 -0.46 14.01 -0.79
CA PHE A 370 -0.98 12.69 -1.19
C PHE A 370 -2.33 12.82 -1.91
N ASP A 371 -2.55 11.95 -2.90
CA ASP A 371 -3.69 11.96 -3.81
C ASP A 371 -4.80 11.01 -3.36
N TYR A 372 -4.45 10.02 -2.54
CA TYR A 372 -5.39 9.07 -1.98
C TYR A 372 -4.90 8.53 -0.63
N LEU A 373 -5.80 7.89 0.10
CA LEU A 373 -5.50 7.12 1.30
C LEU A 373 -5.86 5.65 1.08
N ARG A 374 -5.00 4.75 1.57
CA ARG A 374 -5.37 3.36 1.80
C ARG A 374 -5.71 3.19 3.27
N PHE A 375 -6.75 2.39 3.54
CA PHE A 375 -7.05 1.91 4.87
C PHE A 375 -6.61 0.45 4.96
N ASP A 376 -5.78 0.17 5.94
CA ASP A 376 -5.45 -1.17 6.40
C ASP A 376 -6.49 -1.63 7.45
N TYR A 377 -6.54 -2.93 7.74
CA TYR A 377 -7.41 -3.51 8.78
C TYR A 377 -8.92 -3.30 8.53
N VAL A 378 -9.32 -3.13 7.26
CA VAL A 378 -10.71 -2.90 6.84
C VAL A 378 -11.35 -4.07 6.11
N ASP A 379 -10.70 -5.24 6.08
CA ASP A 379 -11.16 -6.42 5.35
C ASP A 379 -12.42 -7.08 5.95
N HIS A 380 -12.62 -6.94 7.27
CA HIS A 380 -13.65 -7.58 8.06
C HIS A 380 -14.64 -6.61 8.76
N VAL A 381 -14.71 -5.35 8.33
CA VAL A 381 -15.50 -4.35 9.07
C VAL A 381 -17.03 -4.45 8.82
N TRP A 382 -17.48 -5.31 7.90
CA TRP A 382 -18.91 -5.56 7.66
C TRP A 382 -19.45 -6.79 8.38
N ASP A 383 -18.59 -7.75 8.71
CA ASP A 383 -18.84 -8.89 9.59
C ASP A 383 -18.46 -8.58 11.05
N SER A 384 -17.83 -7.43 11.32
CA SER A 384 -17.49 -6.95 12.67
C SER A 384 -18.41 -5.84 13.19
N ILE A 385 -19.69 -5.84 12.80
CA ILE A 385 -20.70 -4.84 13.24
C ILE A 385 -21.96 -5.53 13.77
N ILE A 386 -22.61 -4.93 14.77
CA ILE A 386 -23.85 -5.47 15.35
C ILE A 386 -25.12 -4.91 14.68
N ASP A 387 -25.02 -3.77 13.98
CA ASP A 387 -26.17 -3.11 13.38
C ASP A 387 -26.07 -2.99 11.85
N LYS A 388 -27.22 -2.98 11.17
CA LYS A 388 -27.29 -2.87 9.70
C LYS A 388 -26.79 -1.53 9.14
N ALA A 389 -26.72 -0.47 9.96
CA ALA A 389 -26.19 0.82 9.53
C ALA A 389 -24.66 0.90 9.60
N GLY A 390 -24.00 -0.13 10.15
CA GLY A 390 -22.54 -0.20 10.28
C GLY A 390 -21.98 0.84 11.24
N LYS A 391 -22.73 1.15 12.30
CA LYS A 391 -22.39 2.17 13.28
C LYS A 391 -21.68 1.61 14.50
N PHE A 392 -22.03 0.41 14.93
CA PHE A 392 -21.60 -0.17 16.20
C PHE A 392 -20.77 -1.43 15.95
N PRO A 393 -19.53 -1.49 16.47
CA PRO A 393 -18.65 -2.61 16.22
C PRO A 393 -18.96 -3.80 17.14
N ILE A 394 -18.50 -4.99 16.73
CA ILE A 394 -18.47 -6.19 17.59
C ILE A 394 -17.28 -6.14 18.57
N SER A 395 -16.18 -5.50 18.19
CA SER A 395 -14.95 -5.36 18.99
C SER A 395 -14.39 -3.92 18.94
N ASP A 396 -13.15 -3.70 19.33
CA ASP A 396 -12.44 -2.41 19.27
C ASP A 396 -12.14 -1.88 17.85
N ARG A 397 -12.59 -2.59 16.81
CA ARG A 397 -12.35 -2.28 15.40
C ARG A 397 -13.02 -0.98 14.92
N ILE A 398 -12.43 -0.41 13.87
CA ILE A 398 -13.03 0.69 13.11
C ILE A 398 -14.28 0.20 12.36
N THR A 399 -15.28 1.08 12.23
CA THR A 399 -16.56 0.74 11.58
C THR A 399 -16.76 1.45 10.23
N PRO A 400 -17.70 0.97 9.39
CA PRO A 400 -18.17 1.71 8.22
C PRO A 400 -18.56 3.17 8.49
N TYR A 401 -19.13 3.47 9.67
CA TYR A 401 -19.46 4.84 10.08
C TYR A 401 -18.23 5.75 10.18
N VAL A 402 -17.17 5.29 10.86
CA VAL A 402 -15.92 6.07 11.01
C VAL A 402 -15.22 6.20 9.65
N LEU A 403 -15.13 5.11 8.88
CA LEU A 403 -14.53 5.12 7.54
C LEU A 403 -15.22 6.14 6.61
N LYS A 404 -16.55 6.18 6.61
CA LYS A 404 -17.34 7.14 5.82
C LYS A 404 -17.02 8.58 6.20
N LYS A 405 -16.89 8.87 7.50
CA LYS A 405 -16.50 10.19 8.00
C LYS A 405 -15.09 10.56 7.54
N THR A 406 -14.13 9.64 7.67
CA THR A 406 -12.71 9.89 7.28
C THR A 406 -12.60 10.19 5.80
N ILE A 407 -13.21 9.36 4.95
CA ILE A 407 -13.21 9.55 3.49
C ILE A 407 -13.91 10.85 3.09
N SER A 408 -15.05 11.17 3.72
CA SER A 408 -15.77 12.43 3.44
C SER A 408 -14.94 13.64 3.84
N LYS A 409 -14.21 13.56 4.95
CA LYS A 409 -13.32 14.62 5.42
C LYS A 409 -12.12 14.80 4.48
N ALA A 410 -11.51 13.72 4.02
CA ALA A 410 -10.43 13.74 3.03
C ALA A 410 -10.84 14.45 1.72
N ARG A 411 -12.08 14.27 1.27
CA ARG A 411 -12.63 14.90 0.05
C ARG A 411 -13.20 16.31 0.24
N SER A 412 -13.18 16.84 1.46
CA SER A 412 -13.77 18.14 1.76
C SER A 412 -12.96 19.32 1.20
N GLY A 413 -13.59 20.48 1.06
CA GLY A 413 -12.93 21.70 0.57
C GLY A 413 -12.48 21.61 -0.89
N GLY A 414 -13.34 21.10 -1.77
CA GLY A 414 -13.11 21.01 -3.22
C GLY A 414 -12.31 19.78 -3.68
N LYS A 415 -11.82 18.94 -2.75
CA LYS A 415 -10.92 17.82 -3.06
C LYS A 415 -11.65 16.53 -3.40
N LYS A 416 -12.73 16.61 -4.20
CA LYS A 416 -13.55 15.44 -4.58
C LYS A 416 -12.74 14.36 -5.30
N TYR A 417 -11.63 14.74 -5.91
CA TYR A 417 -10.70 13.86 -6.60
C TYR A 417 -9.88 12.96 -5.67
N ILE A 418 -9.85 13.20 -4.35
CA ILE A 418 -9.06 12.35 -3.44
C ILE A 418 -9.60 10.93 -3.43
N GLY A 419 -8.74 9.98 -3.76
CA GLY A 419 -9.05 8.56 -3.83
C GLY A 419 -9.10 7.89 -2.46
N ALA A 420 -9.78 6.75 -2.34
CA ALA A 420 -9.79 5.88 -1.16
C ALA A 420 -9.74 4.40 -1.55
N MET A 421 -8.69 3.71 -1.09
CA MET A 421 -8.46 2.27 -1.28
C MET A 421 -8.73 1.52 0.02
N ALA A 422 -9.42 0.39 -0.06
CA ALA A 422 -9.57 -0.55 1.05
C ALA A 422 -8.61 -1.72 0.85
N GLU A 423 -7.84 -2.02 1.89
CA GLU A 423 -7.26 -3.35 2.04
C GLU A 423 -8.38 -4.35 2.32
N ARG A 424 -8.95 -4.89 1.25
CA ARG A 424 -10.01 -5.88 1.30
C ARG A 424 -9.69 -6.98 0.31
N MET A 425 -9.33 -8.15 0.83
CA MET A 425 -9.17 -9.38 0.04
C MET A 425 -10.53 -10.00 -0.28
N GLY A 426 -11.33 -9.30 -1.09
CA GLY A 426 -12.69 -9.71 -1.44
C GLY A 426 -13.21 -9.02 -2.69
N THR A 427 -14.41 -9.41 -3.12
CA THR A 427 -15.03 -8.95 -4.39
C THR A 427 -16.30 -8.12 -4.18
N ASP A 428 -16.57 -7.73 -2.94
CA ASP A 428 -17.79 -7.09 -2.46
C ASP A 428 -17.77 -5.55 -2.57
N ILE A 429 -17.18 -5.00 -3.63
CA ILE A 429 -17.03 -3.54 -3.86
C ILE A 429 -18.34 -2.75 -3.75
N ASN A 430 -19.51 -3.38 -3.95
CA ASN A 430 -20.82 -2.75 -3.79
C ASN A 430 -21.08 -2.19 -2.39
N ILE A 431 -20.62 -2.87 -1.34
CA ILE A 431 -20.86 -2.41 0.03
C ILE A 431 -19.85 -1.33 0.41
N TYR A 432 -18.59 -1.48 0.00
CA TYR A 432 -17.51 -0.51 0.20
C TYR A 432 -17.75 0.81 -0.55
N LYS A 433 -18.30 0.75 -1.77
CA LYS A 433 -18.69 1.94 -2.55
C LYS A 433 -19.65 2.85 -1.78
N LYS A 434 -20.54 2.29 -0.94
CA LYS A 434 -21.51 3.06 -0.14
C LYS A 434 -20.86 3.89 0.97
N VAL A 435 -19.72 3.42 1.48
CA VAL A 435 -18.90 4.11 2.49
C VAL A 435 -17.98 5.15 1.85
N GLY A 436 -17.72 5.01 0.55
CA GLY A 436 -17.00 6.00 -0.24
C GLY A 436 -15.66 5.50 -0.77
N PHE A 437 -15.35 4.21 -0.67
CA PHE A 437 -14.20 3.61 -1.33
C PHE A 437 -14.33 3.63 -2.85
N ASP A 438 -13.19 3.70 -3.52
CA ASP A 438 -13.05 3.66 -4.97
C ASP A 438 -12.48 2.31 -5.44
N LEU A 439 -11.69 1.67 -4.59
CA LEU A 439 -10.84 0.56 -4.96
C LEU A 439 -10.75 -0.47 -3.82
N LEU A 440 -10.85 -1.76 -4.16
CA LEU A 440 -10.45 -2.86 -3.27
C LEU A 440 -9.16 -3.49 -3.78
N LEU A 441 -8.35 -4.03 -2.87
CA LEU A 441 -7.16 -4.83 -3.21
C LEU A 441 -7.52 -6.11 -4.00
N GLY A 442 -8.62 -6.78 -3.65
CA GLY A 442 -9.06 -8.02 -4.31
C GLY A 442 -8.39 -9.29 -3.77
N ASP A 443 -8.88 -10.45 -4.19
CA ASP A 443 -8.48 -11.76 -3.66
C ASP A 443 -7.58 -12.57 -4.63
N ASP A 444 -7.24 -12.04 -5.81
CA ASP A 444 -6.53 -12.80 -6.85
C ASP A 444 -5.15 -13.29 -6.41
N ILE A 445 -4.51 -12.59 -5.48
CA ILE A 445 -3.18 -12.97 -4.94
C ILE A 445 -3.22 -14.29 -4.16
N LEU A 446 -4.34 -14.60 -3.52
CA LEU A 446 -4.53 -15.83 -2.75
C LEU A 446 -4.81 -17.05 -3.65
N ARG A 447 -4.84 -16.85 -4.97
CA ARG A 447 -5.37 -17.84 -5.92
C ARG A 447 -4.27 -18.36 -6.84
N PRO A 448 -4.17 -19.70 -7.00
CA PRO A 448 -3.25 -20.28 -7.95
C PRO A 448 -3.65 -19.98 -9.40
N ILE A 449 -2.65 -19.90 -10.28
CA ILE A 449 -2.85 -19.71 -11.72
C ILE A 449 -3.49 -20.97 -12.30
N ASN A 450 -4.81 -20.96 -12.47
CA ASN A 450 -5.56 -22.08 -13.01
C ASN A 450 -6.84 -21.62 -13.72
N LEU A 451 -7.62 -22.59 -14.22
CA LEU A 451 -8.84 -22.30 -14.96
C LEU A 451 -9.90 -21.58 -14.11
N SER A 452 -9.93 -21.84 -12.80
CA SER A 452 -10.86 -21.20 -11.87
C SER A 452 -10.57 -19.71 -11.74
N LEU A 453 -9.29 -19.34 -11.59
CA LEU A 453 -8.85 -17.94 -11.55
C LEU A 453 -9.33 -17.17 -12.78
N ILE A 454 -9.10 -17.70 -13.99
CA ILE A 454 -9.51 -17.01 -15.23
C ILE A 454 -11.03 -16.86 -15.31
N LYS A 455 -11.78 -17.93 -15.03
CA LYS A 455 -13.25 -17.90 -15.06
C LYS A 455 -13.80 -16.84 -14.11
N ASP A 456 -13.29 -16.79 -12.89
CA ASP A 456 -13.78 -15.87 -11.87
C ASP A 456 -13.31 -14.43 -12.14
N THR A 457 -12.11 -14.25 -12.69
CA THR A 457 -11.65 -12.94 -13.18
C THR A 457 -12.62 -12.38 -14.22
N LEU A 458 -12.98 -13.17 -15.25
CA LEU A 458 -13.90 -12.74 -16.29
C LEU A 458 -15.33 -12.48 -15.75
N ARG A 459 -15.79 -13.29 -14.79
CA ARG A 459 -17.07 -13.06 -14.10
C ARG A 459 -17.05 -11.77 -13.28
N LEU A 460 -15.95 -11.50 -12.59
CA LEU A 460 -15.77 -10.28 -11.81
C LEU A 460 -15.73 -9.05 -12.72
N ASN A 461 -15.02 -9.12 -13.85
CA ASN A 461 -14.99 -8.04 -14.84
C ASN A 461 -16.41 -7.70 -15.32
N LYS A 462 -17.24 -8.69 -15.67
CA LYS A 462 -18.66 -8.46 -16.00
C LYS A 462 -19.44 -7.75 -14.89
N LYS A 463 -19.17 -8.08 -13.62
CA LYS A 463 -19.78 -7.37 -12.48
C LYS A 463 -19.32 -5.92 -12.42
N ILE A 464 -18.01 -5.66 -12.56
CA ILE A 464 -17.43 -4.31 -12.54
C ILE A 464 -17.98 -3.45 -13.68
N GLU A 465 -18.04 -3.98 -14.90
CA GLU A 465 -18.65 -3.32 -16.05
C GLU A 465 -20.09 -2.88 -15.77
N LYS A 466 -20.91 -3.79 -15.22
CA LYS A 466 -22.30 -3.48 -14.84
C LYS A 466 -22.39 -2.42 -13.74
N LEU A 467 -21.39 -2.31 -12.86
CA LEU A 467 -21.35 -1.28 -11.82
C LEU A 467 -20.93 0.08 -12.37
N ASN A 468 -20.01 0.09 -13.34
CA ASN A 468 -19.46 1.30 -13.94
C ASN A 468 -20.29 1.81 -15.13
N SER A 469 -21.21 1.02 -15.68
CA SER A 469 -22.18 1.48 -16.69
C SER A 469 -23.24 2.43 -16.11
N LYS A 470 -23.40 2.45 -14.78
CA LYS A 470 -24.31 3.37 -14.09
C LYS A 470 -23.65 4.73 -13.91
N LYS A 471 -24.42 5.81 -14.08
CA LYS A 471 -23.96 7.17 -13.79
C LYS A 471 -23.48 7.29 -12.34
N GLY A 472 -22.30 7.85 -12.17
CA GLY A 472 -21.68 8.09 -10.88
C GLY A 472 -20.18 7.79 -10.94
N ARG A 473 -19.55 7.85 -9.77
CA ARG A 473 -18.13 7.58 -9.66
C ARG A 473 -17.79 6.12 -9.98
N LYS A 474 -16.76 5.93 -10.79
CA LYS A 474 -16.22 4.60 -11.11
C LYS A 474 -15.61 3.96 -9.87
N VAL A 475 -15.71 2.63 -9.81
CA VAL A 475 -15.03 1.82 -8.80
C VAL A 475 -14.36 0.64 -9.47
N ASN A 476 -13.35 0.06 -8.81
CA ASN A 476 -12.68 -1.13 -9.31
C ASN A 476 -12.27 -2.08 -8.18
N ILE A 477 -11.86 -3.28 -8.56
CA ILE A 477 -11.17 -4.23 -7.70
C ILE A 477 -9.85 -4.54 -8.41
N GLN A 478 -8.73 -4.27 -7.76
CA GLN A 478 -7.41 -4.45 -8.37
C GLN A 478 -7.17 -5.91 -8.69
N PHE A 479 -6.49 -6.20 -9.81
CA PHE A 479 -5.83 -7.49 -9.97
C PHE A 479 -4.44 -7.38 -9.35
N ALA A 480 -4.25 -8.00 -8.19
CA ALA A 480 -2.96 -8.06 -7.51
C ALA A 480 -2.06 -9.12 -8.15
N VAL A 481 -1.01 -8.66 -8.84
CA VAL A 481 0.08 -9.52 -9.31
C VAL A 481 0.78 -10.11 -8.09
N ASP A 482 0.98 -9.29 -7.07
CA ASP A 482 1.61 -9.57 -5.77
C ASP A 482 0.99 -8.65 -4.68
N THR A 483 1.25 -8.89 -3.40
CA THR A 483 0.89 -8.00 -2.28
C THR A 483 2.03 -7.90 -1.28
N HIS A 484 2.13 -6.77 -0.60
CA HIS A 484 3.16 -6.48 0.39
C HIS A 484 3.16 -7.45 1.60
N ASP A 485 2.10 -8.24 1.79
CA ASP A 485 1.98 -9.30 2.80
C ASP A 485 2.33 -10.71 2.28
N SER A 486 2.71 -10.86 1.01
CA SER A 486 2.89 -12.18 0.40
C SER A 486 4.03 -13.00 1.03
N GLY A 487 4.94 -12.37 1.78
CA GLY A 487 5.99 -13.04 2.55
C GLY A 487 5.61 -13.40 3.99
N HIS A 488 4.40 -13.06 4.44
CA HIS A 488 3.95 -13.34 5.81
C HIS A 488 3.83 -14.86 6.05
N PRO A 489 4.33 -15.43 7.17
CA PRO A 489 4.37 -16.88 7.38
C PRO A 489 3.03 -17.62 7.24
N LEU A 490 1.93 -16.99 7.68
CA LEU A 490 0.57 -17.54 7.57
C LEU A 490 -0.02 -17.51 6.14
N PHE A 491 0.53 -16.68 5.25
CA PHE A 491 0.09 -16.57 3.86
C PHE A 491 1.07 -17.29 2.91
N ASN A 492 2.37 -17.01 3.08
CA ASN A 492 3.53 -17.51 2.33
C ASN A 492 3.23 -17.71 0.84
N ALA A 493 2.75 -16.64 0.21
CA ALA A 493 2.18 -16.63 -1.12
C ALA A 493 3.02 -15.85 -2.15
N THR A 494 4.32 -15.62 -1.87
CA THR A 494 5.20 -14.82 -2.73
C THR A 494 5.23 -15.38 -4.16
N PRO A 495 4.64 -14.71 -5.16
CA PRO A 495 4.44 -15.26 -6.50
C PRO A 495 5.74 -15.65 -7.20
N MET A 496 6.81 -14.88 -7.00
CA MET A 496 8.12 -15.18 -7.59
C MET A 496 8.68 -16.52 -7.09
N LEU A 497 8.47 -16.84 -5.80
CA LEU A 497 8.92 -18.10 -5.21
C LEU A 497 8.03 -19.28 -5.63
N LEU A 498 6.72 -19.04 -5.81
CA LEU A 498 5.75 -20.09 -6.16
C LEU A 498 5.70 -20.43 -7.65
N TYR A 499 5.89 -19.44 -8.53
CA TYR A 499 5.62 -19.58 -9.97
C TYR A 499 6.81 -19.22 -10.86
N GLY A 500 7.88 -18.64 -10.30
CA GLY A 500 9.02 -18.11 -11.05
C GLY A 500 8.68 -16.96 -11.99
N ALA A 501 9.68 -16.48 -12.73
CA ALA A 501 9.55 -15.31 -13.61
C ALA A 501 8.39 -15.42 -14.60
N LYS A 502 8.29 -16.51 -15.36
CA LYS A 502 7.20 -16.71 -16.33
C LYS A 502 5.82 -16.76 -15.68
N GLY A 503 5.73 -17.29 -14.46
CA GLY A 503 4.49 -17.29 -13.69
C GLY A 503 4.04 -15.89 -13.27
N VAL A 504 4.98 -15.07 -12.78
CA VAL A 504 4.73 -13.64 -12.51
C VAL A 504 4.33 -12.91 -13.80
N GLY A 505 5.04 -13.15 -14.91
CA GLY A 505 4.69 -12.62 -16.23
C GLY A 505 3.28 -13.02 -16.69
N LEU A 506 2.85 -14.25 -16.42
CA LEU A 506 1.49 -14.69 -16.70
C LEU A 506 0.44 -14.00 -15.81
N ARG A 507 0.74 -13.76 -14.52
CA ARG A 507 -0.15 -12.95 -13.65
C ARG A 507 -0.29 -11.52 -14.17
N MET A 508 0.81 -10.90 -14.59
CA MET A 508 0.80 -9.57 -15.24
C MET A 508 -0.02 -9.59 -16.53
N PHE A 509 0.12 -10.63 -17.36
CA PHE A 509 -0.65 -10.79 -18.58
C PHE A 509 -2.15 -10.86 -18.29
N ILE A 510 -2.56 -11.65 -17.29
CA ILE A 510 -3.97 -11.75 -16.88
C ILE A 510 -4.47 -10.39 -16.35
N ALA A 511 -3.67 -9.69 -15.53
CA ALA A 511 -4.01 -8.37 -15.01
C ALA A 511 -4.30 -7.36 -16.15
N ARG A 512 -3.51 -7.39 -17.23
CA ARG A 512 -3.63 -6.46 -18.36
C ARG A 512 -4.69 -6.85 -19.39
N PHE A 513 -4.83 -8.13 -19.69
CA PHE A 513 -5.56 -8.59 -20.88
C PHE A 513 -6.86 -9.35 -20.58
N SER A 514 -7.30 -9.44 -19.32
CA SER A 514 -8.57 -10.07 -18.96
C SER A 514 -9.79 -9.13 -19.01
N GLY A 515 -9.58 -7.81 -18.98
CA GLY A 515 -10.64 -6.79 -18.93
C GLY A 515 -10.88 -6.08 -20.27
N TRP A 516 -12.08 -5.52 -20.44
CA TRP A 516 -12.52 -4.78 -21.61
C TRP A 516 -13.37 -3.58 -21.18
N GLY A 517 -13.47 -2.53 -22.00
CA GLY A 517 -14.30 -1.37 -21.72
C GLY A 517 -14.10 -0.79 -20.32
N SER A 518 -15.21 -0.66 -19.57
CA SER A 518 -15.21 -0.20 -18.17
C SER A 518 -14.92 -1.29 -17.13
N ALA A 519 -14.61 -2.50 -17.61
CA ALA A 519 -14.25 -3.70 -16.86
C ALA A 519 -12.74 -3.92 -16.76
N ILE A 520 -11.93 -3.08 -17.39
CA ILE A 520 -10.47 -3.11 -17.26
C ILE A 520 -10.13 -2.88 -15.78
N ARG A 521 -9.45 -3.84 -15.16
CA ARG A 521 -9.07 -3.79 -13.75
C ARG A 521 -7.78 -3.00 -13.57
N SER A 522 -7.72 -2.19 -12.52
CA SER A 522 -6.47 -1.63 -12.02
C SER A 522 -5.46 -2.76 -11.72
N LYS A 523 -4.21 -2.61 -12.13
CA LYS A 523 -3.12 -3.54 -11.75
C LYS A 523 -2.56 -3.11 -10.41
N TYR A 524 -2.23 -4.06 -9.53
CA TYR A 524 -1.45 -3.82 -8.32
C TYR A 524 -0.20 -4.69 -8.33
N GLU A 525 0.96 -4.07 -8.16
CA GLU A 525 2.27 -4.72 -8.09
C GLU A 525 3.14 -4.11 -6.99
N LEU A 526 4.28 -4.72 -6.73
CA LEU A 526 5.28 -4.28 -5.77
C LEU A 526 6.55 -3.86 -6.50
N ILE A 527 7.32 -2.97 -5.86
CA ILE A 527 8.69 -2.71 -6.31
C ILE A 527 9.46 -4.03 -6.39
N GLY A 528 10.11 -4.27 -7.53
CA GLY A 528 10.87 -5.50 -7.78
C GLY A 528 10.11 -6.60 -8.54
N ASN A 529 8.79 -6.52 -8.71
CA ASN A 529 8.07 -7.53 -9.52
C ASN A 529 8.45 -7.51 -11.02
N HIS A 530 9.17 -6.50 -11.51
CA HIS A 530 9.62 -6.45 -12.90
C HIS A 530 11.00 -7.08 -13.12
N ASP A 531 11.80 -7.30 -12.06
CA ASP A 531 13.15 -7.90 -12.18
C ASP A 531 13.35 -9.13 -11.27
N GLY A 532 12.27 -9.65 -10.68
CA GLY A 532 12.28 -10.88 -9.87
C GLY A 532 12.74 -10.69 -8.42
N THR A 533 12.88 -9.43 -7.98
CA THR A 533 13.28 -9.06 -6.63
C THR A 533 12.24 -9.48 -5.58
N THR A 534 12.71 -9.88 -4.40
CA THR A 534 11.89 -10.36 -3.27
C THR A 534 12.30 -9.69 -1.96
N GLY A 535 11.68 -10.06 -0.83
CA GLY A 535 12.09 -9.58 0.50
C GLY A 535 11.35 -8.33 1.01
N LEU A 536 10.33 -7.87 0.30
CA LEU A 536 9.56 -6.68 0.70
C LEU A 536 8.84 -6.84 2.05
N TYR A 537 8.27 -8.02 2.33
CA TYR A 537 7.69 -8.31 3.64
C TYR A 537 8.71 -8.18 4.77
N LEU A 538 9.96 -8.63 4.55
CA LEU A 538 11.02 -8.46 5.53
C LEU A 538 11.37 -6.98 5.74
N ALA A 539 11.44 -6.19 4.66
CA ALA A 539 11.67 -4.74 4.73
C ALA A 539 10.54 -3.97 5.44
N ASN A 540 9.31 -4.51 5.45
CA ASN A 540 8.20 -3.94 6.23
C ASN A 540 8.35 -4.19 7.75
N ASN A 541 9.12 -5.20 8.14
CA ASN A 541 9.23 -5.64 9.53
C ASN A 541 10.63 -5.43 10.13
N LYS A 542 11.60 -4.96 9.34
CA LYS A 542 12.99 -4.72 9.74
C LYS A 542 13.60 -3.55 8.97
N ASN A 543 14.63 -2.95 9.52
CA ASN A 543 15.42 -1.89 8.86
C ASN A 543 16.38 -2.44 7.80
N VAL A 544 15.83 -3.06 6.75
CA VAL A 544 16.58 -3.70 5.66
C VAL A 544 16.00 -3.31 4.30
N SER A 545 16.75 -3.60 3.24
CA SER A 545 16.27 -3.47 1.86
C SER A 545 15.79 -4.81 1.30
N VAL A 546 15.17 -4.75 0.12
CA VAL A 546 14.81 -5.92 -0.68
C VAL A 546 16.04 -6.65 -1.20
N GLU A 547 15.85 -7.90 -1.60
CA GLU A 547 16.87 -8.70 -2.29
C GLU A 547 16.77 -8.50 -3.80
N TRP A 548 17.52 -7.51 -4.31
CA TRP A 548 17.56 -7.20 -5.74
C TRP A 548 18.02 -8.40 -6.56
N LYS A 549 17.12 -8.95 -7.37
CA LYS A 549 17.44 -10.11 -8.21
C LYS A 549 18.10 -9.71 -9.53
N SER A 550 17.72 -8.55 -10.08
CA SER A 550 18.27 -8.03 -11.35
C SER A 550 18.16 -9.05 -12.50
N ASP A 551 17.02 -9.74 -12.60
CA ASP A 551 16.77 -10.68 -13.70
C ASP A 551 16.42 -9.90 -14.98
N LYS A 552 17.38 -9.84 -15.91
CA LYS A 552 17.22 -9.12 -17.17
C LYS A 552 16.10 -9.71 -18.05
N GLU A 553 15.96 -11.04 -18.11
CA GLU A 553 14.91 -11.65 -18.95
C GLU A 553 13.52 -11.28 -18.43
N MET A 554 13.36 -11.24 -17.11
CA MET A 554 12.13 -10.79 -16.47
C MET A 554 11.87 -9.30 -16.70
N ASN A 555 12.90 -8.45 -16.62
CA ASN A 555 12.80 -7.02 -16.91
C ASN A 555 12.37 -6.76 -18.36
N ASP A 556 13.02 -7.41 -19.32
CA ASP A 556 12.65 -7.32 -20.74
C ASP A 556 11.20 -7.79 -20.96
N MET A 557 10.82 -8.92 -20.34
CA MET A 557 9.45 -9.45 -20.40
C MET A 557 8.42 -8.45 -19.85
N TYR A 558 8.70 -7.80 -18.71
CA TYR A 558 7.83 -6.79 -18.11
C TYR A 558 7.62 -5.61 -19.06
N HIS A 559 8.69 -5.03 -19.60
CA HIS A 559 8.59 -3.89 -20.52
C HIS A 559 7.86 -4.28 -21.82
N HIS A 560 8.16 -5.44 -22.42
CA HIS A 560 7.46 -5.91 -23.62
C HIS A 560 5.95 -6.12 -23.39
N LEU A 561 5.57 -6.62 -22.21
CA LEU A 561 4.17 -6.82 -21.84
C LEU A 561 3.45 -5.48 -21.69
N GLU A 562 4.05 -4.53 -20.98
CA GLU A 562 3.49 -3.19 -20.78
C GLU A 562 3.43 -2.37 -22.08
N ASP A 563 4.41 -2.50 -22.99
CA ASP A 563 4.36 -1.90 -24.32
C ASP A 563 3.25 -2.51 -25.18
N THR A 564 3.11 -3.83 -25.12
CA THR A 564 2.02 -4.54 -25.81
C THR A 564 0.67 -4.11 -25.27
N TYR A 565 0.54 -3.94 -23.95
CA TYR A 565 -0.68 -3.46 -23.31
C TYR A 565 -0.98 -2.02 -23.72
N ALA A 566 -0.01 -1.10 -23.64
CA ALA A 566 -0.18 0.29 -24.04
C ALA A 566 -0.68 0.41 -25.50
N ARG A 567 -0.14 -0.40 -26.40
CA ARG A 567 -0.57 -0.46 -27.81
C ARG A 567 -2.00 -0.97 -27.98
N LEU A 568 -2.43 -1.95 -27.18
CA LEU A 568 -3.76 -2.56 -27.29
C LEU A 568 -4.82 -1.91 -26.40
N LEU A 569 -4.44 -1.05 -25.45
CA LEU A 569 -5.36 -0.40 -24.54
C LEU A 569 -6.48 0.40 -25.24
N PRO A 570 -6.23 1.18 -26.32
CA PRO A 570 -7.30 1.86 -27.04
C PRO A 570 -8.37 0.91 -27.59
N ARG A 571 -7.95 -0.27 -28.05
CA ARG A 571 -8.82 -1.35 -28.53
C ARG A 571 -9.58 -1.99 -27.38
N LEU A 572 -8.87 -2.38 -26.31
CA LEU A 572 -9.47 -2.96 -25.09
C LEU A 572 -10.55 -2.04 -24.49
N LYS A 573 -10.35 -0.71 -24.50
CA LYS A 573 -11.32 0.28 -24.01
C LYS A 573 -12.61 0.34 -24.84
N LYS A 574 -12.58 -0.06 -26.10
CA LYS A 574 -13.76 -0.14 -26.98
C LYS A 574 -14.32 -1.55 -27.11
N ALA A 575 -13.58 -2.55 -26.63
CA ALA A 575 -13.90 -3.94 -26.86
C ALA A 575 -15.07 -4.43 -25.99
N GLU A 576 -15.74 -5.45 -26.50
CA GLU A 576 -16.74 -6.25 -25.78
C GLU A 576 -16.24 -7.68 -25.63
N PHE A 577 -16.60 -8.32 -24.51
CA PHE A 577 -16.31 -9.74 -24.29
C PHE A 577 -17.19 -10.63 -25.17
N VAL A 578 -16.57 -11.56 -25.90
CA VAL A 578 -17.26 -12.51 -26.78
C VAL A 578 -17.42 -13.86 -26.10
N SER A 579 -16.31 -14.49 -25.72
CA SER A 579 -16.29 -15.90 -25.32
C SER A 579 -15.09 -16.24 -24.44
N PHE A 580 -15.20 -17.37 -23.74
CA PHE A 580 -14.12 -18.01 -23.02
C PHE A 580 -14.15 -19.50 -23.28
N THR A 581 -13.03 -20.05 -23.74
CA THR A 581 -12.90 -21.44 -24.12
C THR A 581 -11.77 -22.12 -23.32
N PRO A 582 -12.10 -23.04 -22.41
CA PRO A 582 -11.11 -23.87 -21.74
C PRO A 582 -10.51 -24.91 -22.70
N ILE A 583 -9.21 -25.16 -22.58
CA ILE A 583 -8.50 -26.22 -23.29
C ILE A 583 -8.01 -27.23 -22.25
N GLN A 584 -8.79 -28.29 -22.07
CA GLN A 584 -8.60 -29.26 -20.99
C GLN A 584 -8.51 -28.53 -19.63
N ARG A 585 -7.63 -28.99 -18.73
CA ARG A 585 -7.28 -28.31 -17.47
C ARG A 585 -5.97 -27.51 -17.56
N LYS A 586 -5.35 -27.43 -18.75
CA LYS A 586 -3.97 -26.95 -18.92
C LYS A 586 -3.88 -25.57 -19.56
N ALA A 587 -4.83 -25.18 -20.38
CA ALA A 587 -4.81 -23.91 -21.08
C ALA A 587 -6.23 -23.32 -21.19
N ALA A 588 -6.29 -22.07 -21.60
CA ALA A 588 -7.54 -21.42 -21.97
C ALA A 588 -7.29 -20.32 -22.98
N TYR A 589 -8.35 -19.89 -23.66
CA TYR A 589 -8.37 -18.60 -24.32
C TYR A 589 -9.68 -17.87 -24.11
N TRP A 590 -9.66 -16.56 -24.27
CA TRP A 590 -10.84 -15.73 -24.35
C TRP A 590 -10.74 -14.78 -25.53
N THR A 591 -11.91 -14.38 -26.02
CA THR A 591 -12.05 -13.55 -27.21
C THR A 591 -12.76 -12.25 -26.85
N MET A 592 -12.21 -11.14 -27.31
CA MET A 592 -12.81 -9.82 -27.27
C MET A 592 -12.98 -9.29 -28.70
N LYS A 593 -13.95 -8.41 -28.91
CA LYS A 593 -14.24 -7.81 -30.22
C LYS A 593 -14.34 -6.30 -30.12
N ASP A 594 -13.77 -5.60 -31.09
CA ASP A 594 -13.99 -4.17 -31.34
C ASP A 594 -14.31 -3.91 -32.83
N ASP A 595 -14.23 -2.65 -33.24
CA ASP A 595 -14.41 -2.18 -34.61
C ASP A 595 -13.32 -2.67 -35.57
N GLU A 596 -12.13 -3.00 -35.07
CA GLU A 596 -10.99 -3.48 -35.87
C GLU A 596 -10.95 -5.01 -36.04
N GLY A 597 -11.77 -5.76 -35.30
CA GLY A 597 -11.88 -7.22 -35.40
C GLY A 597 -11.84 -7.93 -34.04
N LEU A 598 -11.27 -9.13 -34.01
CA LEU A 598 -11.18 -9.96 -32.81
C LEU A 598 -9.78 -9.92 -32.20
N MET A 599 -9.72 -9.93 -30.87
CA MET A 599 -8.52 -10.13 -30.07
C MET A 599 -8.69 -11.42 -29.26
N VAL A 600 -7.84 -12.41 -29.50
CA VAL A 600 -7.86 -13.71 -28.82
C VAL A 600 -6.63 -13.82 -27.93
N PHE A 601 -6.85 -14.07 -26.64
CA PHE A 601 -5.79 -14.16 -25.63
C PHE A 601 -5.67 -15.61 -25.19
N VAL A 602 -4.51 -16.22 -25.42
CA VAL A 602 -4.28 -17.65 -25.17
C VAL A 602 -3.23 -17.82 -24.07
N VAL A 603 -3.48 -18.69 -23.10
CA VAL A 603 -2.59 -18.91 -21.95
C VAL A 603 -2.39 -20.40 -21.64
N ASN A 604 -1.15 -20.78 -21.30
CA ASN A 604 -0.84 -22.05 -20.65
C ASN A 604 -0.83 -21.82 -19.13
N LEU A 605 -1.70 -22.54 -18.43
CA LEU A 605 -1.93 -22.41 -16.99
C LEU A 605 -1.08 -23.41 -16.17
N THR A 606 -0.19 -24.16 -16.82
CA THR A 606 0.66 -25.16 -16.15
C THR A 606 2.09 -24.67 -15.99
N GLN A 607 2.75 -25.13 -14.92
CA GLN A 607 4.14 -24.80 -14.62
C GLN A 607 5.17 -25.70 -15.34
N HIS A 608 4.76 -26.90 -15.76
CA HIS A 608 5.70 -27.95 -16.18
C HIS A 608 5.36 -28.63 -17.50
N ALA A 609 4.22 -28.33 -18.12
CA ALA A 609 3.77 -29.05 -19.31
C ALA A 609 3.53 -28.12 -20.50
N ASN A 610 3.99 -28.55 -21.66
CA ASN A 610 3.65 -27.90 -22.92
C ASN A 610 2.21 -28.25 -23.29
N VAL A 611 1.53 -27.32 -23.97
CA VAL A 611 0.20 -27.56 -24.55
C VAL A 611 0.34 -27.58 -26.07
N PRO A 612 0.26 -28.76 -26.70
CA PRO A 612 0.38 -28.87 -28.15
C PRO A 612 -0.94 -28.50 -28.85
N ALA A 613 -0.81 -28.02 -30.09
CA ALA A 613 -1.89 -27.87 -31.06
C ALA A 613 -3.15 -27.14 -30.55
N VAL A 614 -2.98 -25.91 -30.07
CA VAL A 614 -4.11 -25.05 -29.66
C VAL A 614 -4.79 -24.44 -30.89
N LEU A 615 -5.95 -24.99 -31.26
CA LEU A 615 -6.79 -24.51 -32.35
C LEU A 615 -7.84 -23.51 -31.84
N ILE A 616 -7.89 -22.32 -32.45
CA ILE A 616 -8.94 -21.32 -32.17
C ILE A 616 -10.15 -21.62 -33.05
N LYS A 617 -11.17 -22.25 -32.45
CA LYS A 617 -12.31 -22.83 -33.19
C LYS A 617 -13.40 -21.82 -33.57
N GLU A 618 -13.38 -20.65 -32.93
CA GLU A 618 -14.48 -19.67 -32.99
C GLU A 618 -14.48 -18.86 -34.29
N VAL A 619 -13.37 -18.86 -35.04
CA VAL A 619 -13.20 -18.10 -36.28
C VAL A 619 -12.95 -19.06 -37.43
N LYS A 620 -13.91 -19.17 -38.35
CA LYS A 620 -13.82 -20.06 -39.53
C LYS A 620 -13.24 -19.37 -40.77
N ILE A 621 -13.52 -18.08 -40.94
CA ILE A 621 -13.09 -17.27 -42.07
C ILE A 621 -12.49 -16.00 -41.49
N PHE A 622 -11.30 -15.62 -41.96
CA PHE A 622 -10.64 -14.37 -41.59
C PHE A 622 -9.84 -13.85 -42.79
N LYS A 623 -9.79 -12.52 -42.92
CA LYS A 623 -8.98 -11.83 -43.92
C LYS A 623 -7.49 -11.89 -43.56
N SER A 624 -7.16 -11.65 -42.30
CA SER A 624 -5.78 -11.68 -41.82
C SER A 624 -5.72 -12.02 -40.32
N ALA A 625 -4.64 -12.68 -39.91
CA ALA A 625 -4.39 -12.98 -38.50
C ALA A 625 -2.91 -12.77 -38.17
N LYS A 626 -2.65 -12.12 -37.04
CA LYS A 626 -1.30 -11.83 -36.52
C LYS A 626 -1.22 -12.31 -35.08
N ILE A 627 -0.21 -13.13 -34.78
CA ILE A 627 0.09 -13.55 -33.41
C ILE A 627 1.25 -12.73 -32.85
N ILE A 628 1.15 -12.41 -31.57
CA ILE A 628 2.11 -11.63 -30.78
C ILE A 628 2.50 -12.49 -29.57
N ASN A 629 3.80 -12.61 -29.32
CA ASN A 629 4.34 -13.08 -28.05
C ASN A 629 4.59 -11.83 -27.17
N PRO A 630 3.78 -11.58 -26.13
CA PRO A 630 3.93 -10.39 -25.31
C PRO A 630 5.20 -10.41 -24.44
N PHE A 631 5.83 -11.57 -24.24
CA PHE A 631 7.08 -11.67 -23.46
C PHE A 631 8.32 -11.27 -24.27
N THR A 632 8.27 -11.41 -25.61
CA THR A 632 9.43 -11.15 -26.49
C THR A 632 9.17 -10.09 -27.55
N ALA A 633 7.97 -9.49 -27.56
CA ALA A 633 7.46 -8.58 -28.60
C ALA A 633 7.45 -9.15 -30.04
N GLN A 634 7.80 -10.43 -30.22
CA GLN A 634 7.82 -11.09 -31.52
C GLN A 634 6.41 -11.19 -32.10
N HIS A 635 6.32 -11.00 -33.41
CA HIS A 635 5.07 -11.11 -34.12
C HIS A 635 5.23 -11.85 -35.46
N ARG A 636 4.19 -12.59 -35.86
CA ARG A 636 4.15 -13.27 -37.15
C ARG A 636 2.73 -13.32 -37.71
N MET A 637 2.63 -13.34 -39.03
CA MET A 637 1.36 -13.61 -39.70
C MET A 637 1.00 -15.09 -39.55
N MET A 638 -0.29 -15.38 -39.47
CA MET A 638 -0.83 -16.73 -39.36
C MET A 638 -1.62 -17.08 -40.62
N SER A 639 -1.27 -18.19 -41.27
CA SER A 639 -2.08 -18.79 -42.34
C SER A 639 -3.23 -19.63 -41.79
N HIS A 640 -3.09 -20.13 -40.56
CA HIS A 640 -4.11 -20.91 -39.84
C HIS A 640 -4.12 -20.50 -38.38
N LEU A 641 -5.28 -20.53 -37.73
CA LEU A 641 -5.44 -20.17 -36.31
C LEU A 641 -5.06 -21.33 -35.37
N LEU A 642 -3.85 -21.86 -35.58
CA LEU A 642 -3.26 -22.94 -34.82
C LEU A 642 -1.97 -22.47 -34.15
N ILE A 643 -1.88 -22.65 -32.84
CA ILE A 643 -0.63 -22.54 -32.10
C ILE A 643 -0.08 -23.95 -31.92
N ASN A 644 1.04 -24.25 -32.59
CA ASN A 644 1.63 -25.60 -32.58
C ASN A 644 1.98 -26.07 -31.16
N GLU A 645 2.49 -25.17 -30.33
CA GLU A 645 2.87 -25.45 -28.96
C GLU A 645 2.87 -24.18 -28.12
N LEU A 646 2.44 -24.31 -26.86
CA LEU A 646 2.49 -23.27 -25.85
C LEU A 646 3.29 -23.78 -24.66
N GLN A 647 4.43 -23.15 -24.37
CA GLN A 647 5.34 -23.51 -23.28
C GLN A 647 4.71 -23.24 -21.90
N PRO A 648 5.26 -23.75 -20.79
CA PRO A 648 4.68 -23.56 -19.47
C PRO A 648 4.63 -22.07 -19.10
N HIS A 649 3.50 -21.66 -18.51
CA HIS A 649 3.15 -20.26 -18.22
C HIS A 649 3.24 -19.28 -19.39
N GLU A 650 3.30 -19.77 -20.62
CA GLU A 650 3.37 -18.92 -21.78
C GLU A 650 2.00 -18.35 -22.18
N CYS A 651 2.01 -17.17 -22.79
CA CYS A 651 0.82 -16.53 -23.33
C CYS A 651 1.04 -16.01 -24.75
N ARG A 652 -0.07 -15.83 -25.48
CA ARG A 652 -0.12 -15.31 -26.85
C ARG A 652 -1.33 -14.41 -27.03
N ILE A 653 -1.18 -13.41 -27.90
CA ILE A 653 -2.28 -12.57 -28.37
C ILE A 653 -2.42 -12.78 -29.87
N ILE A 654 -3.63 -13.03 -30.35
CA ILE A 654 -3.92 -13.15 -31.78
C ILE A 654 -4.89 -12.03 -32.16
N LEU A 655 -4.50 -11.18 -33.09
CA LEU A 655 -5.33 -10.15 -33.68
C LEU A 655 -5.88 -10.67 -35.01
N ILE A 656 -7.20 -10.67 -35.18
CA ILE A 656 -7.88 -11.27 -36.32
C ILE A 656 -8.78 -10.22 -36.97
N GLN A 657 -8.59 -10.00 -38.27
CA GLN A 657 -9.53 -9.23 -39.09
C GLN A 657 -10.48 -10.22 -39.78
N VAL A 658 -11.77 -10.11 -39.48
CA VAL A 658 -12.83 -10.97 -40.03
C VAL A 658 -13.36 -10.40 -41.32
#